data_AF-A0A8J4SDW6-F1
#
_entry.id   AF-A0A8J4SDW6-F1
#
_cell.length_a   1.000
_cell.length_b   1.000
_cell.length_c   1.000
_cell.angle_alpha   90.00
_cell.angle_beta   90.00
_cell.angle_gamma   90.00
#
_symmetry.space_group_name_H-M   'P 1'
#
loop_
_entity.id
_entity.type
_entity.pdbx_description
1 polymer ?
#
loop_
_entity_poly.entity_id
_entity_poly.type
_entity_poly.pdbx_seq_one_letter_code
_entity_poly.pdbx_strand_id
1 'polypeptide(L)'
;MMALSAGGAAMAAESTDTGQGQTATASNTASPTGLFSDIKVGYWAEKHVYKLAYQGILLGNNGLFRPGDAVTQQEAVTMAIRFMSKENQLNDSTATALPTNMEVGNYFKPYVALALQLGLINKTEESTVDVSKTSWGQKPASREWITKLLIRSLNKDAEAKAQNNQSTGFADNDSISENGKGYINLAVSLDLAKGVDGNKFNPTGSVTRAQLATFFSRGETLTDTKYPNTSTGYVTGLKDGQITLVVDGKAVNFAVNSSTPYFTKDSESRASSADVKLYTKVQVVGTTGTASYVEVVDATPQVESVEGTFARSLSGNKIGLFVGENYETYSYDEATAFMDQNGNPIKLSDITTDSTIKVQRETFSADKKTVVIRVKSGIVNKSDSGVVAEVTTSAKTIKLTNAAGTTEQYTYNDNLIIRYQDRILSLAELKAGSAVKYTVKDSILQTIELSQGVEQSLRGTLVEIGGNQSTLTFKREGGSLEAKLLAEKPEVVINGIQDATLNDLITDATNGDQVELTLNSEDRVTRIQVIGRQMEPMNGVSVVSYNSKTKVLTVLDSNKKPFVFTLDDKTKLDYNTSKPTLAGLESLLNDGRKLDLTYVGTRALSVKVIYKYEGTISSIDTSGKKISLLSGNQTITVPYSTVPTIEIYNKSGASLSDLKIGDSVTVTLGSNQDYVQKVALNTVAQFEVVSVETNGRVRVKSDSLTSQFYVDQAVLTGESGQTITASQLTVGNLINVTFEGTTPKAVQVVKRTLAEVTSVDASSVTLKLFNGQSETVPVSGASVNGYEQAVLVL
;
A
#
# COMPACT_ATOMS: atom_id res chain seq x y z
N MET A 1 -47.24 40.42 65.66
CA MET A 1 -46.29 41.43 66.17
C MET A 1 -44.97 40.72 66.39
N MET A 2 -43.83 41.30 65.97
CA MET A 2 -42.48 40.66 65.92
C MET A 2 -42.39 39.45 64.94
N ALA A 3 -41.69 39.40 63.80
CA ALA A 3 -40.69 40.21 63.07
C ALA A 3 -39.26 39.60 63.05
N LEU A 4 -38.79 39.27 61.82
CA LEU A 4 -37.38 39.14 61.36
C LEU A 4 -36.51 38.06 62.04
N SER A 5 -35.50 37.41 61.44
CA SER A 5 -35.04 37.12 60.05
C SER A 5 -33.82 36.14 60.14
N ALA A 6 -33.16 35.56 59.13
CA ALA A 6 -33.19 35.62 57.66
C ALA A 6 -32.49 34.37 57.04
N GLY A 7 -32.71 34.10 55.74
CA GLY A 7 -31.70 33.47 54.87
C GLY A 7 -31.80 31.97 54.54
N GLY A 8 -31.37 31.60 53.32
CA GLY A 8 -30.91 30.25 52.97
C GLY A 8 -31.77 29.45 51.98
N ALA A 9 -31.51 29.64 50.68
CA ALA A 9 -32.18 28.96 49.57
C ALA A 9 -32.09 27.42 49.58
N ALA A 10 -33.20 26.75 49.24
CA ALA A 10 -33.23 25.45 48.55
C ALA A 10 -34.66 25.14 48.03
N MET A 11 -34.87 25.19 46.72
CA MET A 11 -35.98 24.52 46.02
C MET A 11 -35.54 24.18 44.59
N ALA A 12 -35.42 22.89 44.29
CA ALA A 12 -35.50 22.37 42.95
C ALA A 12 -36.78 21.52 42.90
N ALA A 13 -37.71 21.91 42.03
CA ALA A 13 -38.94 21.17 41.78
C ALA A 13 -38.97 20.76 40.31
N GLU A 14 -39.59 19.61 40.04
CA GLU A 14 -39.66 18.97 38.73
C GLU A 14 -40.50 19.78 37.73
N SER A 15 -40.19 19.63 36.44
CA SER A 15 -41.20 19.73 35.38
C SER A 15 -40.81 18.86 34.17
N THR A 16 -41.72 17.99 33.78
CA THR A 16 -41.76 17.29 32.48
C THR A 16 -42.28 18.24 31.39
N ASP A 17 -41.83 18.15 30.14
CA ASP A 17 -42.65 17.58 29.03
C ASP A 17 -41.94 17.54 27.63
N THR A 18 -42.46 16.64 26.78
CA THR A 18 -42.41 16.48 25.30
C THR A 18 -41.23 16.92 24.45
N GLY A 19 -40.69 15.94 23.72
CA GLY A 19 -39.70 16.11 22.66
C GLY A 19 -40.18 16.68 21.31
N GLN A 20 -39.21 16.87 20.42
CA GLN A 20 -39.29 16.49 19.00
C GLN A 20 -37.87 16.22 18.48
N GLY A 21 -37.73 15.37 17.47
CA GLY A 21 -36.43 14.83 17.05
C GLY A 21 -35.74 15.62 15.94
N GLN A 22 -34.41 15.64 15.97
CA GLN A 22 -33.56 15.89 14.80
C GLN A 22 -32.36 14.95 14.82
N THR A 23 -32.16 14.24 13.71
CA THR A 23 -31.00 13.38 13.46
C THR A 23 -29.76 14.22 13.18
N ALA A 24 -28.81 14.23 14.12
CA ALA A 24 -27.48 14.79 13.91
C ALA A 24 -26.42 13.71 14.19
N THR A 25 -25.72 13.28 13.14
CA THR A 25 -24.55 12.41 13.21
C THR A 25 -23.37 13.16 13.82
N ALA A 26 -23.25 13.11 15.14
CA ALA A 26 -22.06 13.56 15.87
C ALA A 26 -21.19 12.35 16.22
N SER A 27 -20.06 12.20 15.54
CA SER A 27 -19.00 11.25 15.90
C SER A 27 -18.41 11.62 17.25
N ASN A 28 -19.00 11.10 18.33
CA ASN A 28 -18.58 11.40 19.68
C ASN A 28 -17.39 10.51 20.05
N THR A 29 -16.19 10.93 19.66
CA THR A 29 -14.91 10.33 20.08
C THR A 29 -14.66 10.65 21.56
N ALA A 30 -15.46 10.03 22.43
CA ALA A 30 -15.27 10.09 23.87
C ALA A 30 -13.91 9.49 24.20
N SER A 31 -12.96 10.34 24.59
CA SER A 31 -11.69 9.89 25.15
C SER A 31 -12.01 9.06 26.41
N PRO A 32 -11.39 7.89 26.62
CA PRO A 32 -11.69 7.04 27.76
C PRO A 32 -11.36 7.79 29.06
N THR A 33 -12.39 8.10 29.85
CA THR A 33 -12.24 8.71 31.16
C THR A 33 -11.54 7.74 32.09
N GLY A 34 -10.40 8.15 32.66
CA GLY A 34 -9.68 7.35 33.65
C GLY A 34 -10.47 7.19 34.96
N LEU A 35 -10.20 6.10 35.70
CA LEU A 35 -10.82 5.82 37.00
C LEU A 35 -10.57 6.93 38.04
N PHE A 36 -9.39 7.56 37.96
CA PHE A 36 -9.01 8.70 38.79
C PHE A 36 -8.50 9.82 37.90
N SER A 37 -8.93 11.07 38.13
CA SER A 37 -8.61 12.20 37.24
C SER A 37 -7.13 12.63 37.26
N ASP A 38 -6.39 12.21 38.27
CA ASP A 38 -4.94 12.42 38.42
C ASP A 38 -4.08 11.22 37.97
N ILE A 39 -4.70 10.13 37.51
CA ILE A 39 -4.02 9.00 36.85
C ILE A 39 -4.34 9.05 35.35
N LYS A 40 -3.45 9.69 34.60
CA LYS A 40 -3.51 9.76 33.14
C LYS A 40 -3.37 8.36 32.52
N VAL A 41 -4.02 8.15 31.38
CA VAL A 41 -3.80 6.97 30.53
C VAL A 41 -2.32 6.87 30.16
N GLY A 42 -1.72 5.70 30.33
CA GLY A 42 -0.28 5.47 30.13
C GLY A 42 0.61 5.90 31.29
N TYR A 43 0.05 6.29 32.45
CA TYR A 43 0.84 6.49 33.66
C TYR A 43 1.47 5.15 34.11
N TRP A 44 2.75 5.16 34.51
CA TRP A 44 3.52 3.93 34.77
C TRP A 44 2.91 2.99 35.82
N ALA A 45 2.11 3.51 36.76
CA ALA A 45 1.42 2.72 37.77
C ALA A 45 -0.06 2.45 37.44
N GLU A 46 -0.57 2.89 36.28
CA GLU A 46 -2.00 2.81 35.91
C GLU A 46 -2.54 1.39 36.07
N LYS A 47 -1.83 0.38 35.52
CA LYS A 47 -2.16 -1.05 35.66
C LYS A 47 -2.41 -1.43 37.12
N HIS A 48 -1.39 -1.24 37.96
CA HIS A 48 -1.40 -1.62 39.37
C HIS A 48 -2.45 -0.86 40.19
N VAL A 49 -2.59 0.44 39.93
CA VAL A 49 -3.57 1.29 40.59
C VAL A 49 -5.00 0.87 40.24
N TYR A 50 -5.30 0.68 38.95
CA TYR A 50 -6.65 0.36 38.50
C TYR A 50 -7.04 -1.04 38.96
N LYS A 51 -6.12 -2.01 38.88
CA LYS A 51 -6.33 -3.38 39.35
C LYS A 51 -6.74 -3.43 40.82
N LEU A 52 -5.89 -2.90 41.72
CA LEU A 52 -6.14 -2.93 43.16
C LEU A 52 -7.31 -2.02 43.58
N ALA A 53 -7.58 -0.94 42.84
CA ALA A 53 -8.73 -0.08 43.10
C ALA A 53 -10.05 -0.75 42.72
N TYR A 54 -10.12 -1.38 41.53
CA TYR A 54 -11.30 -2.15 41.16
C TYR A 54 -11.50 -3.35 42.07
N GLN A 55 -10.44 -4.00 42.56
CA GLN A 55 -10.52 -5.07 43.58
C GLN A 55 -10.97 -4.58 44.97
N GLY A 56 -11.09 -3.28 45.21
CA GLY A 56 -11.46 -2.69 46.52
C GLY A 56 -10.33 -2.64 47.55
N ILE A 57 -9.14 -3.15 47.20
CA ILE A 57 -7.94 -3.17 48.06
C ILE A 57 -7.48 -1.73 48.34
N LEU A 58 -7.48 -0.89 47.31
CA LEU A 58 -7.04 0.50 47.37
C LEU A 58 -8.20 1.47 47.10
N LEU A 59 -8.36 2.47 47.97
CA LEU A 59 -9.37 3.52 47.81
C LEU A 59 -8.72 4.88 47.47
N GLY A 60 -9.30 5.58 46.49
CA GLY A 60 -9.05 6.99 46.23
C GLY A 60 -9.86 7.90 47.19
N ASN A 61 -9.74 9.21 46.99
CA ASN A 61 -10.46 10.23 47.76
C ASN A 61 -11.00 11.30 46.81
N ASN A 62 -12.32 11.48 46.76
CA ASN A 62 -13.02 12.47 45.92
C ASN A 62 -12.59 12.44 44.44
N GLY A 63 -12.49 11.24 43.84
CA GLY A 63 -12.10 11.05 42.43
C GLY A 63 -10.59 11.13 42.15
N LEU A 64 -9.77 11.39 43.17
CA LEU A 64 -8.31 11.44 43.07
C LEU A 64 -7.66 10.19 43.70
N PHE A 65 -6.61 9.68 43.07
CA PHE A 65 -5.78 8.61 43.63
C PHE A 65 -4.67 9.15 44.54
N ARG A 66 -4.12 10.33 44.20
CA ARG A 66 -2.94 11.00 44.77
C ARG A 66 -1.65 10.18 44.67
N PRO A 67 -1.10 9.96 43.46
CA PRO A 67 -0.01 9.00 43.25
C PRO A 67 1.33 9.36 43.89
N GLY A 68 1.57 10.65 44.12
CA GLY A 68 2.80 11.18 44.70
C GLY A 68 2.82 11.26 46.23
N ASP A 69 1.66 11.19 46.90
CA ASP A 69 1.59 11.31 48.35
C ASP A 69 2.32 10.12 49.02
N ALA A 70 3.08 10.40 50.08
CA ALA A 70 3.72 9.39 50.91
C ALA A 70 2.67 8.61 51.71
N VAL A 71 2.81 7.29 51.79
CA VAL A 71 1.89 6.44 52.57
C VAL A 71 2.32 6.36 54.02
N THR A 72 1.38 6.51 54.94
CA THR A 72 1.63 6.32 56.39
C THR A 72 1.60 4.84 56.79
N GLN A 73 2.25 4.47 57.90
CA GLN A 73 2.27 3.07 58.38
C GLN A 73 0.86 2.50 58.58
N GLN A 74 -0.09 3.26 59.12
CA GLN A 74 -1.46 2.80 59.36
C GLN A 74 -2.26 2.57 58.05
N GLU A 75 -2.01 3.36 57.01
CA GLU A 75 -2.62 3.17 55.68
C GLU A 75 -2.04 1.94 54.97
N ALA A 76 -0.73 1.73 55.07
CA ALA A 76 -0.07 0.56 54.51
C ALA A 76 -0.55 -0.74 55.18
N VAL A 77 -0.71 -0.76 56.51
CA VAL A 77 -1.32 -1.90 57.22
C VAL A 77 -2.75 -2.17 56.72
N THR A 78 -3.55 -1.11 56.57
CA THR A 78 -4.94 -1.23 56.07
C THR A 78 -4.96 -1.90 54.69
N MET A 79 -4.07 -1.48 53.80
CA MET A 79 -3.93 -2.06 52.46
C MET A 79 -3.47 -3.53 52.51
N ALA A 80 -2.55 -3.89 53.40
CA ALA A 80 -2.10 -5.27 53.58
C ALA A 80 -3.23 -6.21 54.05
N ILE A 81 -4.06 -5.77 55.01
CA ILE A 81 -5.24 -6.54 55.47
C ILE A 81 -6.24 -6.80 54.34
N ARG A 82 -6.48 -5.80 53.48
CA ARG A 82 -7.38 -5.94 52.31
C ARG A 82 -6.80 -6.82 51.20
N PHE A 83 -5.50 -6.69 50.94
CA PHE A 83 -4.78 -7.58 50.03
C PHE A 83 -4.84 -9.05 50.48
N MET A 84 -4.86 -9.31 51.79
CA MET A 84 -5.06 -10.67 52.33
C MET A 84 -6.54 -11.12 52.41
N SER A 85 -7.49 -10.26 52.02
CA SER A 85 -8.94 -10.49 52.15
C SER A 85 -9.33 -10.91 53.58
N LYS A 86 -8.90 -10.11 54.58
CA LYS A 86 -9.09 -10.36 56.03
C LYS A 86 -9.95 -9.32 56.74
N GLU A 87 -10.64 -8.44 56.01
CA GLU A 87 -11.51 -7.41 56.59
C GLU A 87 -12.65 -8.01 57.43
N ASN A 88 -13.08 -9.24 57.12
CA ASN A 88 -14.06 -9.98 57.91
C ASN A 88 -13.53 -10.48 59.27
N GLN A 89 -12.24 -10.32 59.55
CA GLN A 89 -11.61 -10.63 60.85
C GLN A 89 -11.36 -9.37 61.70
N LEU A 90 -11.74 -8.19 61.20
CA LEU A 90 -11.70 -6.95 61.99
C LEU A 90 -12.66 -7.07 63.18
N ASN A 91 -12.18 -6.65 64.35
CA ASN A 91 -12.96 -6.61 65.57
C ASN A 91 -13.13 -5.16 66.02
N ASP A 92 -14.35 -4.64 65.90
CA ASP A 92 -14.70 -3.27 66.30
C ASP A 92 -14.71 -3.06 67.83
N SER A 93 -14.51 -4.13 68.62
CA SER A 93 -14.37 -4.03 70.07
C SER A 93 -13.13 -3.20 70.44
N THR A 94 -13.35 -2.10 71.16
CA THR A 94 -12.31 -1.21 71.68
C THR A 94 -11.41 -1.85 72.75
N ALA A 95 -11.55 -3.15 73.00
CA ALA A 95 -10.84 -3.89 74.04
C ALA A 95 -9.42 -4.36 73.65
N THR A 96 -9.08 -4.42 72.35
CA THR A 96 -7.72 -4.80 71.92
C THR A 96 -6.77 -3.62 72.09
N ALA A 97 -6.22 -3.47 73.30
CA ALA A 97 -5.26 -2.42 73.61
C ALA A 97 -3.98 -2.58 72.76
N LEU A 98 -3.74 -1.60 71.89
CA LEU A 98 -2.45 -1.46 71.19
C LEU A 98 -1.33 -1.17 72.20
N PRO A 99 -0.06 -1.47 71.86
CA PRO A 99 1.09 -1.04 72.66
C PRO A 99 1.06 0.47 72.92
N THR A 100 1.45 0.91 74.13
CA THR A 100 1.35 2.32 74.57
C THR A 100 2.10 3.31 73.67
N ASN A 101 3.10 2.83 72.95
CA ASN A 101 3.94 3.55 71.98
C ASN A 101 3.43 3.49 70.53
N MET A 102 2.29 2.83 70.27
CA MET A 102 1.72 2.61 68.94
C MET A 102 0.41 3.40 68.76
N GLU A 103 0.51 4.73 68.77
CA GLU A 103 -0.63 5.62 68.54
C GLU A 103 -1.06 5.62 67.06
N VAL A 104 -2.35 5.42 66.81
CA VAL A 104 -2.97 5.38 65.47
C VAL A 104 -4.35 6.03 65.47
N GLY A 105 -4.79 6.54 64.31
CA GLY A 105 -6.14 7.11 64.16
C GLY A 105 -7.25 6.08 64.40
N ASN A 106 -8.40 6.50 64.94
CA ASN A 106 -9.48 5.61 65.37
C ASN A 106 -9.93 4.59 64.30
N TYR A 107 -10.08 5.03 63.05
CA TYR A 107 -10.43 4.16 61.91
C TYR A 107 -9.42 3.02 61.67
N PHE A 108 -8.14 3.25 61.98
CA PHE A 108 -7.06 2.30 61.72
C PHE A 108 -6.81 1.31 62.86
N LYS A 109 -7.34 1.57 64.06
CA LYS A 109 -7.17 0.71 65.25
C LYS A 109 -7.48 -0.78 65.01
N PRO A 110 -8.64 -1.17 64.45
CA PRO A 110 -8.93 -2.59 64.22
C PRO A 110 -7.99 -3.24 63.19
N TYR A 111 -7.57 -2.50 62.16
CA TYR A 111 -6.60 -2.99 61.16
C TYR A 111 -5.22 -3.24 61.78
N VAL A 112 -4.72 -2.32 62.60
CA VAL A 112 -3.40 -2.44 63.25
C VAL A 112 -3.40 -3.52 64.33
N ALA A 113 -4.50 -3.66 65.07
CA ALA A 113 -4.70 -4.76 66.02
C ALA A 113 -4.68 -6.13 65.31
N LEU A 114 -5.40 -6.27 64.20
CA LEU A 114 -5.42 -7.50 63.40
C LEU A 114 -4.05 -7.79 62.77
N ALA A 115 -3.32 -6.77 62.31
CA ALA A 115 -1.98 -6.95 61.74
C ALA A 115 -0.93 -7.41 62.75
N LEU A 116 -1.04 -6.99 64.02
CA LEU A 116 -0.26 -7.56 65.14
C LEU A 116 -0.63 -9.02 65.39
N GLN A 117 -1.93 -9.35 65.40
CA GLN A 117 -2.43 -10.72 65.61
C GLN A 117 -1.99 -11.68 64.49
N LEU A 118 -1.97 -11.22 63.24
CA LEU A 118 -1.53 -11.97 62.07
C LEU A 118 0.01 -11.97 61.88
N GLY A 119 0.77 -11.27 62.74
CA GLY A 119 2.23 -11.20 62.66
C GLY A 119 2.78 -10.40 61.48
N LEU A 120 1.96 -9.57 60.83
CA LEU A 120 2.36 -8.71 59.70
C LEU A 120 3.29 -7.58 60.15
N ILE A 121 3.06 -7.08 61.36
CA ILE A 121 3.92 -6.13 62.07
C ILE A 121 4.31 -6.74 63.42
N ASN A 122 5.56 -6.55 63.84
CA ASN A 122 6.09 -7.20 65.04
C ASN A 122 6.19 -6.21 66.19
N LYS A 123 5.50 -6.50 67.31
CA LYS A 123 5.48 -5.61 68.48
C LYS A 123 6.87 -5.19 68.96
N THR A 124 7.87 -6.07 68.92
CA THR A 124 9.24 -5.77 69.38
C THR A 124 9.99 -4.89 68.39
N GLU A 125 9.86 -5.15 67.07
CA GLU A 125 10.45 -4.30 66.01
C GLU A 125 9.88 -2.87 66.08
N GLU A 126 8.55 -2.75 66.21
CA GLU A 126 7.84 -1.47 66.29
C GLU A 126 7.98 -0.76 67.65
N SER A 127 8.53 -1.42 68.68
CA SER A 127 8.68 -0.84 70.03
C SER A 127 9.98 -0.09 70.28
N THR A 128 10.80 0.10 69.25
CA THR A 128 12.01 0.94 69.35
C THR A 128 11.63 2.40 69.65
N VAL A 129 12.43 3.09 70.48
CA VAL A 129 12.11 4.45 70.91
C VAL A 129 12.24 5.41 69.72
N ASP A 130 11.10 5.83 69.18
CA ASP A 130 11.07 6.87 68.15
C ASP A 130 11.32 8.24 68.79
N VAL A 131 12.36 8.93 68.31
CA VAL A 131 12.67 10.33 68.68
C VAL A 131 11.90 11.34 67.82
N SER A 132 11.08 10.89 66.88
CA SER A 132 10.19 11.75 66.10
C SER A 132 8.99 12.23 66.95
N LYS A 133 8.47 13.42 66.63
CA LYS A 133 7.27 13.99 67.28
C LYS A 133 5.96 13.51 66.64
N THR A 134 6.00 12.44 65.85
CA THR A 134 4.87 11.95 65.05
C THR A 134 4.35 10.64 65.63
N SER A 135 3.03 10.50 65.79
CA SER A 135 2.42 9.22 66.18
C SER A 135 2.79 8.11 65.20
N TRP A 136 3.08 6.89 65.71
CA TRP A 136 3.49 5.73 64.90
C TRP A 136 2.64 5.57 63.63
N GLY A 137 1.30 5.58 63.76
CA GLY A 137 0.40 5.35 62.63
C GLY A 137 0.53 6.39 61.51
N GLN A 138 0.84 7.64 61.83
CA GLN A 138 1.00 8.75 60.87
C GLN A 138 2.41 8.86 60.28
N LYS A 139 3.38 8.07 60.78
CA LYS A 139 4.75 8.07 60.27
C LYS A 139 4.76 7.60 58.80
N PRO A 140 5.44 8.32 57.88
CA PRO A 140 5.64 7.83 56.52
C PRO A 140 6.35 6.47 56.52
N ALA A 141 5.76 5.49 55.86
CA ALA A 141 6.31 4.14 55.79
C ALA A 141 7.56 4.13 54.90
N SER A 142 8.67 3.63 55.44
CA SER A 142 9.91 3.47 54.67
C SER A 142 9.81 2.28 53.72
N ARG A 143 10.62 2.30 52.67
CA ARG A 143 10.63 1.27 51.64
C ARG A 143 11.01 -0.11 52.16
N GLU A 144 11.98 -0.20 53.08
CA GLU A 144 12.30 -1.47 53.75
C GLU A 144 11.12 -2.00 54.57
N TRP A 145 10.42 -1.10 55.29
CA TRP A 145 9.29 -1.47 56.15
C TRP A 145 8.09 -1.98 55.32
N ILE A 146 7.77 -1.31 54.21
CA ILE A 146 6.77 -1.78 53.24
C ILE A 146 7.13 -3.16 52.67
N THR A 147 8.41 -3.40 52.35
CA THR A 147 8.86 -4.71 51.86
C THR A 147 8.68 -5.81 52.90
N LYS A 148 9.00 -5.55 54.18
CA LYS A 148 8.73 -6.49 55.28
C LYS A 148 7.23 -6.80 55.40
N LEU A 149 6.39 -5.78 55.35
CA LEU A 149 4.93 -5.93 55.42
C LEU A 149 4.38 -6.76 54.25
N LEU A 150 4.81 -6.51 53.01
CA LEU A 150 4.39 -7.27 51.83
C LEU A 150 4.80 -8.74 51.93
N ILE A 151 6.06 -9.02 52.23
CA ILE A 151 6.57 -10.41 52.35
C ILE A 151 5.84 -11.19 53.45
N ARG A 152 5.52 -10.55 54.58
CA ARG A 152 4.69 -11.14 55.64
C ARG A 152 3.24 -11.37 55.18
N SER A 153 2.67 -10.44 54.42
CA SER A 153 1.33 -10.58 53.83
C SER A 153 1.23 -11.73 52.82
N LEU A 154 2.35 -12.09 52.18
CA LEU A 154 2.48 -13.26 51.31
C LEU A 154 2.82 -14.56 52.06
N ASN A 155 2.85 -14.54 53.40
CA ASN A 155 3.26 -15.67 54.25
C ASN A 155 4.70 -16.18 53.99
N LYS A 156 5.60 -15.30 53.54
CA LYS A 156 6.99 -15.63 53.16
C LYS A 156 8.06 -15.16 54.16
N ASP A 157 7.65 -14.88 55.40
CA ASP A 157 8.51 -14.38 56.48
C ASP A 157 9.69 -15.33 56.80
N ALA A 158 9.46 -16.64 56.80
CA ALA A 158 10.50 -17.64 57.04
C ALA A 158 11.53 -17.74 55.88
N GLU A 159 11.05 -17.67 54.63
CA GLU A 159 11.91 -17.66 53.43
C GLU A 159 12.84 -16.43 53.43
N ALA A 160 12.31 -15.26 53.81
CA ALA A 160 13.10 -14.03 53.91
C ALA A 160 14.14 -14.12 55.02
N LYS A 161 13.77 -14.61 56.20
CA LYS A 161 14.71 -14.79 57.32
C LYS A 161 15.87 -15.73 56.96
N ALA A 162 15.62 -16.79 56.19
CA ALA A 162 16.68 -17.69 55.70
C ALA A 162 17.72 -16.99 54.80
N GLN A 163 17.35 -15.89 54.13
CA GLN A 163 18.22 -15.12 53.24
C GLN A 163 18.93 -13.93 53.93
N ASN A 164 18.77 -13.75 55.25
CA ASN A 164 19.19 -12.52 55.92
C ASN A 164 20.72 -12.31 56.00
N ASN A 165 21.49 -13.40 55.94
CA ASN A 165 22.96 -13.35 55.95
C ASN A 165 23.57 -13.09 54.56
N GLN A 166 22.75 -12.94 53.51
CA GLN A 166 23.22 -12.69 52.14
C GLN A 166 23.29 -11.18 51.84
N SER A 167 24.35 -10.76 51.14
CA SER A 167 24.47 -9.38 50.65
C SER A 167 23.36 -9.09 49.63
N THR A 168 22.81 -7.87 49.69
CA THR A 168 21.71 -7.46 48.80
C THR A 168 22.15 -7.02 47.40
N GLY A 169 23.46 -6.86 47.17
CA GLY A 169 24.02 -6.41 45.89
C GLY A 169 23.80 -4.92 45.58
N PHE A 170 22.97 -4.21 46.33
CA PHE A 170 22.78 -2.77 46.21
C PHE A 170 23.93 -1.98 46.84
N ALA A 171 24.24 -0.83 46.26
CA ALA A 171 25.28 0.09 46.71
C ALA A 171 25.00 0.73 48.09
N ASP A 172 23.75 0.67 48.57
CA ASP A 172 23.31 1.13 49.88
C ASP A 172 22.97 -0.03 50.85
N ASN A 173 23.53 -1.22 50.63
CA ASN A 173 23.38 -2.42 51.46
C ASN A 173 23.59 -2.17 52.97
N ASP A 174 24.49 -1.25 53.32
CA ASP A 174 24.83 -0.94 54.72
C ASP A 174 23.88 0.09 55.36
N SER A 175 22.97 0.66 54.57
CA SER A 175 21.83 1.47 55.06
C SER A 175 20.57 0.62 55.32
N ILE A 176 20.62 -0.68 55.02
CA ILE A 176 19.54 -1.65 55.29
C ILE A 176 19.71 -2.18 56.72
N SER A 177 18.62 -2.30 57.48
CA SER A 177 18.69 -2.87 58.84
C SER A 177 19.20 -4.31 58.83
N GLU A 178 19.82 -4.74 59.93
CA GLU A 178 20.40 -6.08 60.06
C GLU A 178 19.40 -7.19 59.71
N ASN A 179 18.15 -7.05 60.16
CA ASN A 179 17.04 -7.97 59.88
C ASN A 179 16.21 -7.58 58.63
N GLY A 180 16.68 -6.64 57.82
CA GLY A 180 16.01 -6.17 56.59
C GLY A 180 16.51 -6.82 55.31
N LYS A 181 17.78 -7.25 55.29
CA LYS A 181 18.48 -7.77 54.09
C LYS A 181 17.76 -8.96 53.47
N GLY A 182 17.32 -9.91 54.28
CA GLY A 182 16.62 -11.11 53.81
C GLY A 182 15.27 -10.83 53.13
N TYR A 183 14.52 -9.83 53.62
CA TYR A 183 13.24 -9.44 53.01
C TYR A 183 13.45 -8.71 51.67
N ILE A 184 14.51 -7.91 51.56
CA ILE A 184 14.87 -7.24 50.30
C ILE A 184 15.36 -8.26 49.26
N ASN A 185 16.22 -9.21 49.66
CA ASN A 185 16.67 -10.31 48.80
C ASN A 185 15.48 -11.11 48.23
N LEU A 186 14.54 -11.49 49.09
CA LEU A 186 13.36 -12.24 48.66
C LEU A 186 12.41 -11.39 47.79
N ALA A 187 12.20 -10.12 48.12
CA ALA A 187 11.34 -9.24 47.32
C ALA A 187 11.92 -8.90 45.94
N VAL A 188 13.25 -8.88 45.78
CA VAL A 188 13.91 -8.69 44.49
C VAL A 188 13.89 -9.98 43.67
N SER A 189 14.20 -11.14 44.28
CA SER A 189 14.17 -12.44 43.59
C SER A 189 12.78 -12.90 43.16
N LEU A 190 11.72 -12.36 43.78
CA LEU A 190 10.32 -12.55 43.39
C LEU A 190 9.76 -11.42 42.51
N ASP A 191 10.61 -10.51 41.99
CA ASP A 191 10.25 -9.35 41.16
C ASP A 191 9.27 -8.33 41.79
N LEU A 192 8.99 -8.46 43.09
CA LEU A 192 8.08 -7.59 43.84
C LEU A 192 8.61 -6.16 43.94
N ALA A 193 9.92 -6.01 44.14
CA ALA A 193 10.61 -4.73 44.26
C ALA A 193 11.83 -4.66 43.32
N LYS A 194 12.03 -3.52 42.66
CA LYS A 194 13.18 -3.25 41.77
C LYS A 194 14.00 -2.08 42.33
N GLY A 195 15.32 -2.10 42.13
CA GLY A 195 16.21 -1.01 42.54
C GLY A 195 15.83 0.35 41.93
N VAL A 196 16.38 1.42 42.50
CA VAL A 196 16.34 2.79 41.98
C VAL A 196 17.71 3.20 41.43
N ASP A 197 17.79 4.38 40.84
CA ASP A 197 18.99 4.91 40.18
C ASP A 197 20.26 4.82 41.05
N GLY A 198 21.38 4.50 40.40
CA GLY A 198 22.67 4.30 41.06
C GLY A 198 22.83 2.96 41.78
N ASN A 199 22.08 1.92 41.37
CA ASN A 199 22.07 0.59 41.99
C ASN A 199 21.74 0.63 43.49
N LYS A 200 20.67 1.35 43.88
CA LYS A 200 20.26 1.50 45.28
C LYS A 200 18.91 0.84 45.54
N PHE A 201 18.68 0.39 46.76
CA PHE A 201 17.34 0.01 47.21
C PHE A 201 16.56 1.22 47.77
N ASN A 202 17.26 2.20 48.35
CA ASN A 202 16.71 3.31 49.14
C ASN A 202 15.83 2.84 50.33
N PRO A 203 16.39 2.10 51.31
CA PRO A 203 15.63 1.43 52.37
C PRO A 203 14.90 2.39 53.32
N THR A 204 15.48 3.57 53.57
CA THR A 204 14.93 4.60 54.47
C THR A 204 13.98 5.58 53.77
N GLY A 205 13.98 5.64 52.45
CA GLY A 205 13.09 6.51 51.68
C GLY A 205 11.61 6.17 51.86
N SER A 206 10.75 7.18 51.90
CA SER A 206 9.29 7.01 51.98
C SER A 206 8.71 6.45 50.68
N VAL A 207 7.69 5.60 50.81
CA VAL A 207 6.98 5.01 49.66
C VAL A 207 5.77 5.84 49.27
N THR A 208 5.61 6.13 47.98
CA THR A 208 4.41 6.83 47.47
C THR A 208 3.23 5.87 47.25
N ARG A 209 2.00 6.39 47.20
CA ARG A 209 0.79 5.59 46.93
C ARG A 209 0.89 4.77 45.64
N ALA A 210 1.49 5.31 44.58
CA ALA A 210 1.70 4.59 43.32
C ALA A 210 2.72 3.43 43.46
N GLN A 211 3.82 3.65 44.20
CA GLN A 211 4.81 2.61 44.49
C GLN A 211 4.22 1.49 45.36
N LEU A 212 3.42 1.83 46.37
CA LEU A 212 2.74 0.85 47.21
C LEU A 212 1.78 -0.02 46.41
N ALA A 213 0.96 0.59 45.54
CA ALA A 213 0.07 -0.14 44.63
C ALA A 213 0.85 -1.11 43.74
N THR A 214 2.01 -0.70 43.25
CA THR A 214 2.88 -1.51 42.40
C THR A 214 3.42 -2.74 43.12
N PHE A 215 3.94 -2.58 44.35
CA PHE A 215 4.49 -3.69 45.12
C PHE A 215 3.43 -4.76 45.43
N PHE A 216 2.26 -4.36 45.93
CA PHE A 216 1.18 -5.30 46.26
C PHE A 216 0.54 -5.94 45.02
N SER A 217 0.37 -5.19 43.92
CA SER A 217 -0.19 -5.74 42.68
C SER A 217 0.72 -6.81 42.06
N ARG A 218 2.05 -6.70 42.21
CA ARG A 218 2.99 -7.76 41.82
C ARG A 218 2.96 -8.97 42.75
N GLY A 219 2.68 -8.75 44.03
CA GLY A 219 2.51 -9.82 45.03
C GLY A 219 1.31 -10.73 44.76
N GLU A 220 0.30 -10.25 44.04
CA GLU A 220 -0.96 -10.96 43.82
C GLU A 220 -0.80 -12.34 43.16
N THR A 221 0.18 -12.51 42.26
CA THR A 221 0.44 -13.81 41.62
C THR A 221 1.10 -14.84 42.55
N LEU A 222 1.42 -14.46 43.78
CA LEU A 222 2.09 -15.29 44.79
C LEU A 222 1.17 -15.64 45.97
N THR A 223 -0.14 -15.43 45.84
CA THR A 223 -1.14 -15.77 46.86
C THR A 223 -2.36 -16.46 46.23
N ASP A 224 -2.96 -17.41 46.96
CA ASP A 224 -4.20 -18.09 46.59
C ASP A 224 -5.47 -17.26 46.94
N THR A 225 -5.30 -15.99 47.31
CA THR A 225 -6.39 -15.11 47.74
C THR A 225 -7.35 -14.83 46.58
N LYS A 226 -8.60 -15.30 46.70
CA LYS A 226 -9.69 -14.98 45.76
C LYS A 226 -10.41 -13.69 46.19
N TYR A 227 -10.43 -12.67 45.33
CA TYR A 227 -11.19 -11.43 45.55
C TYR A 227 -12.61 -11.53 44.95
N PRO A 228 -13.66 -11.01 45.61
CA PRO A 228 -15.07 -11.27 45.23
C PRO A 228 -15.47 -10.88 43.79
N ASN A 229 -14.79 -9.90 43.20
CA ASN A 229 -15.07 -9.35 41.88
C ASN A 229 -13.94 -9.61 40.86
N THR A 230 -13.10 -10.61 41.15
CA THR A 230 -11.99 -11.02 40.28
C THR A 230 -12.24 -12.41 39.74
N SER A 231 -12.05 -12.59 38.44
CA SER A 231 -12.19 -13.86 37.74
C SER A 231 -10.97 -14.14 36.89
N THR A 232 -10.22 -15.18 37.23
CA THR A 232 -9.06 -15.64 36.46
C THR A 232 -9.39 -16.94 35.76
N GLY A 233 -9.31 -16.97 34.44
CA GLY A 233 -9.75 -18.10 33.63
C GLY A 233 -9.17 -18.10 32.23
N TYR A 234 -9.70 -18.99 31.39
CA TYR A 234 -9.21 -19.20 30.02
C TYR A 234 -10.22 -18.65 29.01
N VAL A 235 -9.74 -17.85 28.06
CA VAL A 235 -10.61 -17.19 27.06
C VAL A 235 -11.16 -18.24 26.09
N THR A 236 -12.48 -18.28 25.93
CA THR A 236 -13.16 -19.20 24.98
C THR A 236 -14.10 -18.47 24.01
N GLY A 237 -14.32 -17.16 24.19
CA GLY A 237 -15.11 -16.34 23.28
C GLY A 237 -14.68 -14.87 23.34
N LEU A 238 -14.67 -14.21 22.18
CA LEU A 238 -14.27 -12.81 21.96
C LEU A 238 -15.18 -12.16 20.89
N LYS A 239 -16.50 -12.16 21.13
CA LYS A 239 -17.51 -11.70 20.16
C LYS A 239 -18.51 -10.75 20.81
N ASP A 240 -19.19 -9.95 19.99
CA ASP A 240 -20.34 -9.14 20.40
C ASP A 240 -20.06 -8.17 21.58
N GLY A 241 -18.81 -7.69 21.71
CA GLY A 241 -18.39 -6.87 22.83
C GLY A 241 -18.30 -7.62 24.16
N GLN A 242 -18.10 -8.94 24.14
CA GLN A 242 -17.97 -9.79 25.32
C GLN A 242 -16.70 -10.64 25.31
N ILE A 243 -16.15 -10.87 26.50
CA ILE A 243 -15.15 -11.90 26.78
C ILE A 243 -15.84 -13.04 27.53
N THR A 244 -15.79 -14.25 26.97
CA THR A 244 -16.19 -15.48 27.68
C THR A 244 -14.95 -16.14 28.27
N LEU A 245 -14.93 -16.31 29.60
CA LEU A 245 -13.90 -17.04 30.33
C LEU A 245 -14.45 -18.38 30.82
N VAL A 246 -13.64 -19.44 30.80
CA VAL A 246 -13.85 -20.62 31.63
C VAL A 246 -13.09 -20.42 32.95
N VAL A 247 -13.84 -20.34 34.05
CA VAL A 247 -13.34 -20.15 35.42
C VAL A 247 -13.84 -21.32 36.27
N ASP A 248 -12.93 -22.03 36.96
CA ASP A 248 -13.25 -23.22 37.76
C ASP A 248 -14.20 -24.22 37.04
N GLY A 249 -13.97 -24.42 35.72
CA GLY A 249 -14.76 -25.32 34.85
C GLY A 249 -16.09 -24.77 34.32
N LYS A 250 -16.45 -23.50 34.61
CA LYS A 250 -17.72 -22.89 34.20
C LYS A 250 -17.49 -21.69 33.29
N ALA A 251 -18.32 -21.55 32.26
CA ALA A 251 -18.31 -20.38 31.37
C ALA A 251 -18.92 -19.15 32.09
N VAL A 252 -18.24 -18.01 31.99
CA VAL A 252 -18.65 -16.71 32.55
C VAL A 252 -18.43 -15.64 31.49
N ASN A 253 -19.47 -14.84 31.20
CA ASN A 253 -19.43 -13.77 30.21
C ASN A 253 -19.24 -12.40 30.88
N PHE A 254 -18.37 -11.58 30.32
CA PHE A 254 -18.16 -10.19 30.72
C PHE A 254 -18.32 -9.27 29.52
N ALA A 255 -19.24 -8.31 29.58
CA ALA A 255 -19.28 -7.22 28.61
C ALA A 255 -18.05 -6.32 28.78
N VAL A 256 -17.46 -5.92 27.65
CA VAL A 256 -16.36 -4.94 27.55
C VAL A 256 -16.84 -3.73 26.76
N ASN A 257 -16.30 -2.55 27.08
CA ASN A 257 -16.63 -1.32 26.37
C ASN A 257 -15.37 -0.48 26.11
N SER A 258 -15.52 0.69 25.47
CA SER A 258 -14.42 1.60 25.13
C SER A 258 -13.66 2.17 26.33
N SER A 259 -14.23 2.11 27.53
CA SER A 259 -13.57 2.51 28.78
C SER A 259 -12.85 1.36 29.48
N THR A 260 -13.13 0.09 29.14
CA THR A 260 -12.43 -1.07 29.72
C THR A 260 -10.93 -1.00 29.39
N PRO A 261 -10.04 -0.94 30.39
CA PRO A 261 -8.59 -0.99 30.20
C PRO A 261 -8.12 -2.43 30.02
N TYR A 262 -7.17 -2.62 29.11
CA TYR A 262 -6.48 -3.88 28.87
C TYR A 262 -5.01 -3.73 29.24
N PHE A 263 -4.43 -4.77 29.83
CA PHE A 263 -3.01 -4.86 30.15
C PHE A 263 -2.48 -6.26 29.89
N THR A 264 -1.16 -6.41 29.86
CA THR A 264 -0.49 -7.70 29.98
C THR A 264 0.35 -7.71 31.26
N LYS A 265 0.54 -8.88 31.86
CA LYS A 265 1.38 -9.07 33.06
C LYS A 265 2.74 -8.39 32.91
N ASP A 266 3.38 -8.60 31.77
CA ASP A 266 4.78 -8.24 31.51
C ASP A 266 4.99 -6.79 31.02
N SER A 267 3.92 -5.99 30.89
CA SER A 267 3.97 -4.59 30.45
C SER A 267 3.28 -3.65 31.44
N GLU A 268 3.89 -2.49 31.70
CA GLU A 268 3.23 -1.41 32.47
C GLU A 268 2.37 -0.49 31.58
N SER A 269 2.48 -0.61 30.25
CA SER A 269 1.67 0.12 29.28
C SER A 269 0.34 -0.59 29.03
N ARG A 270 -0.72 0.17 28.71
CA ARG A 270 -1.98 -0.41 28.24
C ARG A 270 -1.76 -1.27 26.99
N ALA A 271 -2.43 -2.42 26.99
CA ALA A 271 -2.57 -3.30 25.84
C ALA A 271 -3.78 -2.90 24.99
N SER A 272 -3.88 -3.48 23.79
CA SER A 272 -5.08 -3.46 22.97
C SER A 272 -6.05 -4.57 23.40
N SER A 273 -7.34 -4.41 23.11
CA SER A 273 -8.29 -5.53 23.22
C SER A 273 -7.92 -6.70 22.31
N ALA A 274 -7.19 -6.44 21.20
CA ALA A 274 -6.67 -7.45 20.28
C ALA A 274 -5.50 -8.30 20.85
N ASP A 275 -4.90 -7.88 21.97
CA ASP A 275 -3.88 -8.68 22.67
C ASP A 275 -4.50 -9.80 23.51
N VAL A 276 -5.80 -9.71 23.80
CA VAL A 276 -6.60 -10.81 24.35
C VAL A 276 -6.90 -11.78 23.20
N LYS A 277 -6.45 -13.03 23.33
CA LYS A 277 -6.58 -14.07 22.30
C LYS A 277 -7.35 -15.26 22.85
N LEU A 278 -7.96 -16.06 21.97
CA LEU A 278 -8.60 -17.31 22.39
C LEU A 278 -7.58 -18.25 23.04
N TYR A 279 -8.04 -18.96 24.06
CA TYR A 279 -7.33 -19.97 24.84
C TYR A 279 -6.13 -19.46 25.67
N THR A 280 -5.91 -18.15 25.76
CA THR A 280 -4.94 -17.57 26.71
C THR A 280 -5.54 -17.45 28.10
N LYS A 281 -4.69 -17.29 29.13
CA LYS A 281 -5.14 -17.11 30.52
C LYS A 281 -5.25 -15.63 30.83
N VAL A 282 -6.40 -15.21 31.33
CA VAL A 282 -6.76 -13.80 31.56
C VAL A 282 -7.39 -13.64 32.93
N GLN A 283 -7.08 -12.52 33.58
CA GLN A 283 -7.73 -12.04 34.78
C GLN A 283 -8.64 -10.86 34.42
N VAL A 284 -9.91 -10.94 34.81
CA VAL A 284 -10.90 -9.87 34.69
C VAL A 284 -11.28 -9.40 36.09
N VAL A 285 -11.32 -8.09 36.30
CA VAL A 285 -11.88 -7.48 37.51
C VAL A 285 -13.10 -6.67 37.11
N GLY A 286 -14.23 -6.89 37.79
CA GLY A 286 -15.49 -6.24 37.49
C GLY A 286 -16.70 -6.90 38.17
N THR A 287 -17.86 -6.27 38.03
CA THR A 287 -19.13 -6.83 38.53
C THR A 287 -19.65 -7.91 37.57
N THR A 288 -20.55 -8.78 38.06
CA THR A 288 -21.17 -9.84 37.26
C THR A 288 -21.72 -9.28 35.94
N GLY A 289 -21.19 -9.74 34.81
CA GLY A 289 -21.59 -9.31 33.47
C GLY A 289 -20.85 -8.11 32.89
N THR A 290 -19.89 -7.45 33.57
CA THR A 290 -19.12 -6.31 33.02
C THR A 290 -17.68 -6.29 33.51
N ALA A 291 -16.73 -6.20 32.58
CA ALA A 291 -15.30 -6.09 32.86
C ALA A 291 -14.89 -4.61 33.04
N SER A 292 -14.47 -4.25 34.25
CA SER A 292 -13.90 -2.93 34.57
C SER A 292 -12.39 -2.87 34.34
N TYR A 293 -11.72 -4.03 34.24
CA TYR A 293 -10.29 -4.20 33.97
C TYR A 293 -10.01 -5.60 33.42
N VAL A 294 -9.09 -5.72 32.47
CA VAL A 294 -8.66 -6.99 31.86
C VAL A 294 -7.13 -7.06 31.81
N GLU A 295 -6.56 -8.16 32.28
CA GLU A 295 -5.11 -8.42 32.24
C GLU A 295 -4.81 -9.81 31.69
N VAL A 296 -4.02 -9.89 30.62
CA VAL A 296 -3.50 -11.16 30.10
C VAL A 296 -2.37 -11.63 31.02
N VAL A 297 -2.61 -12.72 31.75
CA VAL A 297 -1.69 -13.26 32.78
C VAL A 297 -0.79 -14.40 32.25
N ASP A 298 -1.23 -15.07 31.19
CA ASP A 298 -0.37 -15.91 30.32
C ASP A 298 -0.87 -15.77 28.88
N ALA A 299 -0.05 -15.18 28.02
CA ALA A 299 -0.36 -14.94 26.61
C ALA A 299 -0.22 -16.20 25.72
N THR A 300 0.25 -17.32 26.27
CA THR A 300 0.40 -18.59 25.57
C THR A 300 -0.96 -19.27 25.43
N PRO A 301 -1.43 -19.61 24.22
CA PRO A 301 -2.65 -20.40 24.04
C PRO A 301 -2.50 -21.77 24.67
N GLN A 302 -3.41 -22.09 25.58
CA GLN A 302 -3.40 -23.30 26.41
C GLN A 302 -4.07 -24.45 25.65
N VAL A 303 -3.40 -24.85 24.58
CA VAL A 303 -3.84 -25.90 23.65
C VAL A 303 -2.71 -26.87 23.34
N GLU A 304 -3.04 -28.15 23.26
CA GLU A 304 -2.19 -29.18 22.70
C GLU A 304 -2.54 -29.39 21.23
N SER A 305 -1.73 -30.17 20.50
CA SER A 305 -1.99 -30.44 19.09
C SER A 305 -1.54 -31.84 18.71
N VAL A 306 -2.36 -32.51 17.90
CA VAL A 306 -2.04 -33.79 17.27
C VAL A 306 -2.20 -33.61 15.76
N GLU A 307 -1.25 -34.15 14.99
CA GLU A 307 -1.28 -34.11 13.52
C GLU A 307 -1.36 -35.55 13.01
N GLY A 308 -2.21 -35.78 12.01
CA GLY A 308 -2.45 -37.11 11.46
C GLY A 308 -3.37 -37.10 10.25
N THR A 309 -3.50 -38.26 9.62
CA THR A 309 -4.24 -38.43 8.37
C THR A 309 -5.73 -38.66 8.64
N PHE A 310 -6.59 -37.80 8.12
CA PHE A 310 -8.04 -37.92 8.24
C PHE A 310 -8.56 -39.16 7.54
N ALA A 311 -9.17 -40.06 8.31
CA ALA A 311 -9.68 -41.32 7.78
C ALA A 311 -11.17 -41.24 7.43
N ARG A 312 -11.98 -40.57 8.26
CA ARG A 312 -13.44 -40.36 8.05
C ARG A 312 -14.07 -39.52 9.16
N SER A 313 -15.23 -38.92 8.86
CA SER A 313 -16.20 -38.54 9.87
C SER A 313 -16.89 -39.78 10.46
N LEU A 314 -17.29 -39.70 11.72
CA LEU A 314 -18.00 -40.71 12.49
C LEU A 314 -19.31 -40.12 13.04
N SER A 315 -20.26 -40.98 13.41
CA SER A 315 -21.49 -40.56 14.09
C SER A 315 -21.22 -39.98 15.49
N GLY A 316 -22.11 -39.09 15.95
CA GLY A 316 -21.99 -38.45 17.27
C GLY A 316 -20.87 -37.41 17.34
N ASN A 317 -20.73 -36.59 16.30
CA ASN A 317 -19.74 -35.51 16.16
C ASN A 317 -18.31 -35.96 16.49
N LYS A 318 -17.84 -37.00 15.79
CA LYS A 318 -16.48 -37.52 15.91
C LYS A 318 -15.79 -37.59 14.57
N ILE A 319 -14.47 -37.53 14.59
CA ILE A 319 -13.59 -37.83 13.44
C ILE A 319 -12.63 -38.97 13.82
N GLY A 320 -12.23 -39.76 12.83
CA GLY A 320 -11.18 -40.76 12.95
C GLY A 320 -9.90 -40.30 12.23
N LEU A 321 -8.76 -40.45 12.88
CA LEU A 321 -7.44 -40.02 12.41
C LEU A 321 -6.42 -41.16 12.52
N PHE A 322 -5.54 -41.30 11.53
CA PHE A 322 -4.32 -42.09 11.67
C PHE A 322 -3.18 -41.20 12.17
N VAL A 323 -2.69 -41.46 13.38
CA VAL A 323 -1.56 -40.76 14.01
C VAL A 323 -0.38 -41.72 14.02
N GLY A 324 0.47 -41.62 12.99
CA GLY A 324 1.38 -42.71 12.65
C GLY A 324 0.59 -43.95 12.24
N GLU A 325 0.86 -45.09 12.88
CA GLU A 325 0.14 -46.35 12.65
C GLU A 325 -1.15 -46.48 13.50
N ASN A 326 -1.37 -45.59 14.48
CA ASN A 326 -2.49 -45.69 15.42
C ASN A 326 -3.76 -45.04 14.87
N TYR A 327 -4.90 -45.73 14.95
CA TYR A 327 -6.21 -45.14 14.67
C TYR A 327 -6.81 -44.51 15.94
N GLU A 328 -6.91 -43.19 15.95
CA GLU A 328 -7.43 -42.41 17.07
C GLU A 328 -8.76 -41.73 16.70
N THR A 329 -9.56 -41.36 17.71
CA THR A 329 -10.84 -40.66 17.49
C THR A 329 -10.95 -39.41 18.33
N TYR A 330 -11.47 -38.35 17.73
CA TYR A 330 -11.57 -37.01 18.31
C TYR A 330 -13.01 -36.52 18.21
N SER A 331 -13.59 -36.09 19.33
CA SER A 331 -14.91 -35.45 19.38
C SER A 331 -14.79 -33.97 19.02
N TYR A 332 -15.80 -33.41 18.37
CA TYR A 332 -15.97 -31.98 18.10
C TYR A 332 -17.38 -31.52 18.48
N ASP A 333 -17.59 -30.22 18.62
CA ASP A 333 -18.89 -29.62 18.89
C ASP A 333 -19.15 -28.39 17.98
N GLU A 334 -20.23 -27.66 18.23
CA GLU A 334 -20.63 -26.49 17.43
C GLU A 334 -19.65 -25.30 17.54
N ALA A 335 -18.77 -25.28 18.55
CA ALA A 335 -17.73 -24.27 18.72
C ALA A 335 -16.38 -24.67 18.09
N THR A 336 -16.21 -25.93 17.67
CA THR A 336 -14.99 -26.39 16.99
C THR A 336 -14.84 -25.70 15.63
N ALA A 337 -13.77 -24.92 15.44
CA ALA A 337 -13.50 -24.26 14.18
C ALA A 337 -12.82 -25.21 13.18
N PHE A 338 -13.41 -25.41 12.01
CA PHE A 338 -12.81 -26.16 10.91
C PHE A 338 -12.12 -25.19 9.94
N MET A 339 -10.85 -25.46 9.60
CA MET A 339 -10.01 -24.55 8.81
C MET A 339 -9.24 -25.27 7.70
N ASP A 340 -9.02 -24.59 6.58
CA ASP A 340 -8.07 -25.03 5.55
C ASP A 340 -6.60 -24.75 5.96
N GLN A 341 -5.66 -25.10 5.07
CA GLN A 341 -4.23 -24.86 5.25
C GLN A 341 -3.84 -23.38 5.38
N ASN A 342 -4.65 -22.47 4.84
CA ASN A 342 -4.45 -21.03 4.89
C ASN A 342 -5.07 -20.40 6.16
N GLY A 343 -5.98 -21.11 6.84
CA GLY A 343 -6.75 -20.65 8.00
C GLY A 343 -8.16 -20.15 7.68
N ASN A 344 -8.65 -20.32 6.46
CA ASN A 344 -10.02 -19.98 6.07
C ASN A 344 -11.02 -20.99 6.68
N PRO A 345 -12.22 -20.56 7.11
CA PRO A 345 -13.26 -21.48 7.56
C PRO A 345 -13.72 -22.43 6.46
N ILE A 346 -13.83 -23.72 6.79
CA ILE A 346 -14.41 -24.77 5.93
C ILE A 346 -15.44 -25.59 6.73
N LYS A 347 -16.13 -26.52 6.08
CA LYS A 347 -16.96 -27.54 6.75
C LYS A 347 -16.18 -28.86 6.87
N LEU A 348 -16.56 -29.71 7.80
CA LEU A 348 -16.02 -31.08 7.88
C LEU A 348 -16.27 -31.90 6.60
N SER A 349 -17.33 -31.61 5.85
CA SER A 349 -17.62 -32.22 4.53
C SER A 349 -16.55 -31.94 3.47
N ASP A 350 -15.76 -30.90 3.66
CA ASP A 350 -14.84 -30.36 2.66
C ASP A 350 -13.44 -31.01 2.82
N ILE A 351 -13.20 -31.63 3.98
CA ILE A 351 -12.02 -32.44 4.31
C ILE A 351 -12.24 -33.86 3.77
N THR A 352 -11.43 -34.28 2.79
CA THR A 352 -11.50 -35.66 2.28
C THR A 352 -10.62 -36.60 3.07
N THR A 353 -10.89 -37.90 2.92
CA THR A 353 -9.97 -38.96 3.32
C THR A 353 -8.56 -38.68 2.81
N ASP A 354 -7.58 -39.15 3.57
CA ASP A 354 -6.15 -39.02 3.30
C ASP A 354 -5.57 -37.59 3.42
N SER A 355 -6.40 -36.61 3.79
CA SER A 355 -5.91 -35.27 4.17
C SER A 355 -5.16 -35.32 5.49
N THR A 356 -3.93 -34.80 5.53
CA THR A 356 -3.25 -34.53 6.81
C THR A 356 -3.93 -33.35 7.48
N ILE A 357 -4.36 -33.51 8.72
CA ILE A 357 -4.97 -32.43 9.51
C ILE A 357 -4.31 -32.34 10.89
N LYS A 358 -4.31 -31.12 11.43
CA LYS A 358 -3.90 -30.80 12.79
C LYS A 358 -5.14 -30.56 13.65
N VAL A 359 -5.35 -31.41 14.64
CA VAL A 359 -6.39 -31.29 15.66
C VAL A 359 -5.80 -30.56 16.87
N GLN A 360 -6.38 -29.44 17.27
CA GLN A 360 -5.99 -28.69 18.46
C GLN A 360 -7.05 -28.90 19.56
N ARG A 361 -6.58 -29.24 20.77
CA ARG A 361 -7.45 -29.45 21.95
C ARG A 361 -7.06 -28.50 23.07
N GLU A 362 -8.02 -28.03 23.85
CA GLU A 362 -7.73 -27.28 25.08
C GLU A 362 -7.00 -28.14 26.12
N THR A 363 -6.08 -27.54 26.88
CA THR A 363 -5.35 -28.21 27.99
C THR A 363 -5.86 -27.82 29.37
N PHE A 364 -6.74 -26.82 29.45
CA PHE A 364 -7.25 -26.26 30.70
C PHE A 364 -8.54 -26.93 31.22
N SER A 365 -9.10 -27.90 30.49
CA SER A 365 -10.24 -28.71 30.93
C SER A 365 -9.88 -30.20 30.96
N ALA A 366 -10.60 -30.98 31.77
CA ALA A 366 -10.46 -32.44 31.79
C ALA A 366 -10.99 -33.10 30.51
N ASP A 367 -11.97 -32.47 29.85
CA ASP A 367 -12.61 -32.97 28.62
C ASP A 367 -11.69 -32.90 27.40
N LYS A 368 -10.67 -32.01 27.43
CA LYS A 368 -9.78 -31.70 26.30
C LYS A 368 -10.54 -31.49 24.99
N LYS A 369 -11.54 -30.60 25.01
CA LYS A 369 -12.38 -30.35 23.82
C LYS A 369 -11.57 -29.92 22.62
N THR A 370 -11.97 -30.39 21.45
CA THR A 370 -11.35 -29.99 20.18
C THR A 370 -11.79 -28.58 19.84
N VAL A 371 -10.84 -27.65 19.77
CA VAL A 371 -11.10 -26.23 19.53
C VAL A 371 -10.91 -25.84 18.06
N VAL A 372 -9.95 -26.48 17.37
CA VAL A 372 -9.66 -26.24 15.95
C VAL A 372 -9.30 -27.55 15.26
N ILE A 373 -9.84 -27.78 14.07
CA ILE A 373 -9.41 -28.84 13.15
C ILE A 373 -8.93 -28.15 11.87
N ARG A 374 -7.63 -28.19 11.59
CA ARG A 374 -7.02 -27.49 10.46
C ARG A 374 -6.41 -28.48 9.46
N VAL A 375 -6.80 -28.41 8.19
CA VAL A 375 -6.12 -29.14 7.11
C VAL A 375 -4.69 -28.63 6.97
N LYS A 376 -3.71 -29.53 6.90
CA LYS A 376 -2.27 -29.21 6.78
C LYS A 376 -1.74 -29.46 5.37
N SER A 377 -2.24 -30.50 4.74
CA SER A 377 -2.03 -30.86 3.33
C SER A 377 -3.06 -31.91 2.95
N GLY A 378 -3.47 -31.96 1.68
CA GLY A 378 -4.44 -32.96 1.24
C GLY A 378 -5.35 -32.47 0.13
N ILE A 379 -6.34 -33.30 -0.14
CA ILE A 379 -7.41 -33.01 -1.08
C ILE A 379 -8.49 -32.18 -0.37
N VAL A 380 -8.95 -31.10 -1.02
CA VAL A 380 -10.11 -30.32 -0.56
C VAL A 380 -11.18 -30.32 -1.64
N ASN A 381 -12.42 -30.59 -1.23
CA ASN A 381 -13.60 -30.41 -2.08
C ASN A 381 -14.26 -29.08 -1.72
N LYS A 382 -14.50 -28.21 -2.70
CA LYS A 382 -15.00 -26.84 -2.47
C LYS A 382 -15.92 -26.39 -3.60
N SER A 383 -16.97 -25.66 -3.28
CA SER A 383 -17.76 -24.89 -4.25
C SER A 383 -17.91 -23.46 -3.76
N ASP A 384 -17.53 -22.48 -4.58
CA ASP A 384 -17.40 -21.08 -4.17
C ASP A 384 -17.61 -20.14 -5.39
N SER A 385 -17.52 -18.83 -5.16
CA SER A 385 -17.60 -17.79 -6.17
C SER A 385 -16.51 -16.74 -6.00
N GLY A 386 -16.09 -16.14 -7.09
CA GLY A 386 -14.98 -15.19 -7.10
C GLY A 386 -14.69 -14.64 -8.48
N VAL A 387 -13.47 -14.15 -8.65
CA VAL A 387 -12.95 -13.55 -9.88
C VAL A 387 -11.71 -14.32 -10.31
N VAL A 388 -11.58 -14.63 -11.61
CA VAL A 388 -10.35 -15.19 -12.17
C VAL A 388 -9.23 -14.17 -12.05
N ALA A 389 -8.17 -14.50 -11.31
CA ALA A 389 -7.00 -13.64 -11.17
C ALA A 389 -5.94 -13.94 -12.24
N GLU A 390 -5.72 -15.21 -12.55
CA GLU A 390 -4.71 -15.65 -13.52
C GLU A 390 -5.08 -17.02 -14.12
N VAL A 391 -4.72 -17.26 -15.37
CA VAL A 391 -4.82 -18.58 -16.04
C VAL A 391 -3.45 -18.94 -16.60
N THR A 392 -2.83 -19.98 -16.06
CA THR A 392 -1.46 -20.39 -16.38
C THR A 392 -1.47 -21.74 -17.10
N THR A 393 -1.49 -21.71 -18.44
CA THR A 393 -1.66 -22.90 -19.28
C THR A 393 -0.47 -23.87 -19.23
N SER A 394 0.75 -23.37 -19.07
CA SER A 394 1.98 -24.18 -18.99
C SER A 394 2.06 -25.05 -17.73
N ALA A 395 1.51 -24.57 -16.61
CA ALA A 395 1.47 -25.28 -15.34
C ALA A 395 0.13 -26.04 -15.11
N LYS A 396 -0.83 -25.92 -16.03
CA LYS A 396 -2.25 -26.28 -15.86
C LYS A 396 -2.84 -25.79 -14.53
N THR A 397 -2.66 -24.50 -14.23
CA THR A 397 -3.21 -23.86 -13.02
C THR A 397 -4.09 -22.65 -13.33
N ILE A 398 -5.05 -22.37 -12.43
CA ILE A 398 -5.90 -21.18 -12.45
C ILE A 398 -5.89 -20.58 -11.05
N LYS A 399 -5.72 -19.25 -10.96
CA LYS A 399 -5.86 -18.49 -9.71
C LYS A 399 -7.22 -17.83 -9.64
N LEU A 400 -7.88 -17.94 -8.49
CA LEU A 400 -9.21 -17.42 -8.23
C LEU A 400 -9.18 -16.58 -6.95
N THR A 401 -9.67 -15.35 -7.03
CA THR A 401 -9.85 -14.46 -5.87
C THR A 401 -11.30 -14.52 -5.42
N ASN A 402 -11.55 -15.00 -4.21
CA ASN A 402 -12.92 -15.10 -3.67
C ASN A 402 -13.48 -13.72 -3.26
N ALA A 403 -14.75 -13.68 -2.85
CA ALA A 403 -15.41 -12.45 -2.40
C ALA A 403 -14.79 -11.79 -1.14
N ALA A 404 -13.97 -12.52 -0.38
CA ALA A 404 -13.21 -12.01 0.76
C ALA A 404 -11.83 -11.43 0.38
N GLY A 405 -11.47 -11.42 -0.91
CA GLY A 405 -10.19 -10.93 -1.42
C GLY A 405 -9.03 -11.93 -1.29
N THR A 406 -9.29 -13.18 -0.90
CA THR A 406 -8.28 -14.24 -0.81
C THR A 406 -8.05 -14.86 -2.19
N THR A 407 -6.80 -14.88 -2.66
CA THR A 407 -6.43 -15.52 -3.93
C THR A 407 -5.87 -16.92 -3.71
N GLU A 408 -6.52 -17.92 -4.30
CA GLU A 408 -6.18 -19.34 -4.22
C GLU A 408 -5.76 -19.86 -5.60
N GLN A 409 -4.88 -20.86 -5.67
CA GLN A 409 -4.43 -21.48 -6.92
C GLN A 409 -4.83 -22.96 -6.95
N TYR A 410 -5.52 -23.38 -8.01
CA TYR A 410 -5.91 -24.77 -8.23
C TYR A 410 -5.30 -25.30 -9.53
N THR A 411 -5.00 -26.59 -9.57
CA THR A 411 -4.68 -27.30 -10.81
C THR A 411 -5.96 -27.65 -11.55
N TYR A 412 -5.89 -27.81 -12.86
CA TYR A 412 -6.99 -28.37 -13.66
C TYR A 412 -6.48 -29.50 -14.56
N ASN A 413 -7.39 -30.38 -14.97
CA ASN A 413 -7.12 -31.42 -15.96
C ASN A 413 -8.02 -31.23 -17.19
N ASP A 414 -7.90 -32.13 -18.16
CA ASP A 414 -8.59 -32.01 -19.46
C ASP A 414 -10.10 -32.27 -19.37
N ASN A 415 -10.63 -32.59 -18.17
CA ASN A 415 -12.06 -32.72 -17.88
C ASN A 415 -12.68 -31.46 -17.26
N LEU A 416 -11.92 -30.36 -17.09
CA LEU A 416 -12.44 -29.09 -16.56
C LEU A 416 -13.57 -28.56 -17.46
N ILE A 417 -14.78 -28.44 -16.91
CA ILE A 417 -15.94 -27.89 -17.63
C ILE A 417 -16.08 -26.39 -17.34
N ILE A 418 -15.72 -25.57 -18.31
CA ILE A 418 -15.97 -24.13 -18.30
C ILE A 418 -17.29 -23.87 -19.04
N ARG A 419 -18.20 -23.07 -18.47
CA ARG A 419 -19.49 -22.76 -19.09
C ARG A 419 -19.94 -21.33 -18.83
N TYR A 420 -20.85 -20.85 -19.69
CA TYR A 420 -21.67 -19.67 -19.47
C TYR A 420 -23.10 -20.01 -19.90
N GLN A 421 -24.04 -19.97 -18.96
CA GLN A 421 -25.40 -20.52 -19.16
C GLN A 421 -25.30 -21.96 -19.71
N ASP A 422 -26.02 -22.28 -20.78
CA ASP A 422 -26.05 -23.61 -21.41
C ASP A 422 -24.84 -23.89 -22.34
N ARG A 423 -23.95 -22.91 -22.56
CA ARG A 423 -22.82 -23.04 -23.48
C ARG A 423 -21.54 -23.46 -22.76
N ILE A 424 -20.88 -24.51 -23.26
CA ILE A 424 -19.50 -24.87 -22.89
C ILE A 424 -18.52 -23.92 -23.56
N LEU A 425 -17.52 -23.45 -22.80
CA LEU A 425 -16.46 -22.55 -23.24
C LEU A 425 -15.11 -23.27 -23.27
N SER A 426 -14.21 -22.79 -24.13
CA SER A 426 -12.80 -23.19 -24.13
C SER A 426 -12.02 -22.43 -23.06
N LEU A 427 -10.89 -22.99 -22.61
CA LEU A 427 -10.01 -22.33 -21.63
C LEU A 427 -9.49 -20.96 -22.12
N ALA A 428 -9.33 -20.77 -23.43
CA ALA A 428 -8.88 -19.51 -24.00
C ALA A 428 -9.90 -18.36 -23.84
N GLU A 429 -11.17 -18.67 -23.62
CA GLU A 429 -12.25 -17.71 -23.38
C GLU A 429 -12.33 -17.28 -21.91
N LEU A 430 -11.65 -17.96 -20.99
CA LEU A 430 -11.56 -17.58 -19.58
C LEU A 430 -10.49 -16.48 -19.41
N LYS A 431 -10.91 -15.26 -19.09
CA LYS A 431 -10.00 -14.11 -18.88
C LYS A 431 -9.82 -13.76 -17.41
N ALA A 432 -8.66 -13.22 -17.04
CA ALA A 432 -8.51 -12.53 -15.76
C ALA A 432 -9.54 -11.38 -15.65
N GLY A 433 -10.13 -11.19 -14.48
CA GLY A 433 -11.28 -10.30 -14.25
C GLY A 433 -12.66 -10.97 -14.42
N SER A 434 -12.74 -12.20 -14.95
CA SER A 434 -14.04 -12.89 -15.11
C SER A 434 -14.67 -13.25 -13.76
N ALA A 435 -15.88 -12.76 -13.48
CA ALA A 435 -16.67 -13.20 -12.34
C ALA A 435 -17.23 -14.62 -12.57
N VAL A 436 -16.97 -15.54 -11.63
CA VAL A 436 -17.23 -16.98 -11.78
C VAL A 436 -17.76 -17.62 -10.51
N LYS A 437 -18.57 -18.68 -10.67
CA LYS A 437 -18.75 -19.75 -9.68
C LYS A 437 -17.86 -20.93 -10.09
N TYR A 438 -17.34 -21.68 -9.14
CA TYR A 438 -16.46 -22.80 -9.45
C TYR A 438 -16.58 -23.95 -8.44
N THR A 439 -16.27 -25.16 -8.90
CA THR A 439 -16.17 -26.35 -8.04
C THR A 439 -14.80 -26.99 -8.18
N VAL A 440 -14.15 -27.22 -7.05
CA VAL A 440 -12.92 -28.00 -6.88
C VAL A 440 -13.33 -29.35 -6.30
N LYS A 441 -12.80 -30.42 -6.87
CA LYS A 441 -12.90 -31.78 -6.32
C LYS A 441 -11.55 -32.46 -6.50
N ASP A 442 -11.10 -33.19 -5.49
CA ASP A 442 -9.81 -33.89 -5.54
C ASP A 442 -8.63 -32.89 -5.68
N SER A 443 -8.78 -31.68 -5.12
CA SER A 443 -7.92 -30.48 -5.31
C SER A 443 -7.74 -30.03 -6.77
N ILE A 444 -8.52 -30.60 -7.69
CA ILE A 444 -8.55 -30.28 -9.12
C ILE A 444 -9.83 -29.49 -9.42
N LEU A 445 -9.70 -28.41 -10.19
CA LEU A 445 -10.84 -27.63 -10.66
C LEU A 445 -11.67 -28.45 -11.64
N GLN A 446 -12.95 -28.68 -11.31
CA GLN A 446 -13.88 -29.50 -12.08
C GLN A 446 -14.81 -28.66 -12.95
N THR A 447 -15.31 -27.54 -12.40
CA THR A 447 -16.23 -26.64 -13.10
C THR A 447 -15.89 -25.18 -12.87
N ILE A 448 -16.13 -24.37 -13.89
CA ILE A 448 -16.22 -22.91 -13.81
C ILE A 448 -17.51 -22.49 -14.56
N GLU A 449 -18.34 -21.68 -13.94
CA GLU A 449 -19.52 -21.05 -14.54
C GLU A 449 -19.36 -19.52 -14.47
N LEU A 450 -19.29 -18.86 -15.63
CA LEU A 450 -19.17 -17.40 -15.68
C LEU A 450 -20.50 -16.74 -15.31
N SER A 451 -20.43 -15.68 -14.51
CA SER A 451 -21.60 -14.95 -13.98
C SER A 451 -21.95 -13.70 -14.79
N GLN A 452 -21.12 -13.31 -15.75
CA GLN A 452 -21.36 -12.22 -16.69
C GLN A 452 -20.97 -12.69 -18.10
N GLY A 453 -21.64 -12.15 -19.12
CA GLY A 453 -21.41 -12.54 -20.51
C GLY A 453 -19.97 -12.26 -20.95
N VAL A 454 -19.33 -13.23 -21.59
CA VAL A 454 -18.04 -13.02 -22.25
C VAL A 454 -18.27 -12.09 -23.43
N GLU A 455 -17.82 -10.84 -23.31
CA GLU A 455 -17.74 -9.94 -24.45
C GLU A 455 -16.85 -10.58 -25.52
N GLN A 456 -17.42 -10.86 -26.69
CA GLN A 456 -16.67 -11.41 -27.81
C GLN A 456 -16.05 -10.28 -28.62
N SER A 457 -14.75 -10.34 -28.88
CA SER A 457 -14.07 -9.41 -29.78
C SER A 457 -13.92 -10.00 -31.18
N LEU A 458 -14.34 -9.24 -32.20
CA LEU A 458 -14.10 -9.57 -33.61
C LEU A 458 -13.23 -8.49 -34.25
N ARG A 459 -12.26 -8.90 -35.07
CA ARG A 459 -11.37 -7.99 -35.81
C ARG A 459 -11.57 -8.09 -37.31
N GLY A 460 -11.43 -6.96 -37.99
CA GLY A 460 -11.45 -6.88 -39.44
C GLY A 460 -11.52 -5.45 -39.97
N THR A 461 -11.70 -5.32 -41.29
CA THR A 461 -11.79 -4.03 -41.99
C THR A 461 -13.25 -3.66 -42.25
N LEU A 462 -13.67 -2.45 -41.88
CA LEU A 462 -15.02 -1.93 -42.16
C LEU A 462 -15.26 -1.78 -43.66
N VAL A 463 -16.32 -2.41 -44.17
CA VAL A 463 -16.69 -2.37 -45.60
C VAL A 463 -17.91 -1.47 -45.81
N GLU A 464 -18.89 -1.53 -44.92
CA GLU A 464 -20.14 -0.76 -45.01
C GLU A 464 -20.73 -0.54 -43.61
N ILE A 465 -21.44 0.58 -43.41
CA ILE A 465 -22.40 0.75 -42.31
C ILE A 465 -23.75 0.97 -42.99
N GLY A 466 -24.75 0.17 -42.64
CA GLY A 466 -26.05 0.20 -43.31
C GLY A 466 -26.70 1.58 -43.20
N GLY A 467 -27.44 2.00 -44.24
CA GLY A 467 -27.97 3.38 -44.33
C GLY A 467 -28.91 3.83 -43.22
N ASN A 468 -29.38 2.92 -42.35
CA ASN A 468 -30.16 3.21 -41.15
C ASN A 468 -29.35 3.10 -39.84
N GLN A 469 -28.03 2.89 -39.92
CA GLN A 469 -27.08 2.70 -38.82
C GLN A 469 -27.46 1.56 -37.85
N SER A 470 -28.23 0.56 -38.32
CA SER A 470 -28.60 -0.62 -37.53
C SER A 470 -27.67 -1.82 -37.74
N THR A 471 -26.85 -1.81 -38.80
CA THR A 471 -25.92 -2.87 -39.17
C THR A 471 -24.56 -2.32 -39.56
N LEU A 472 -23.52 -3.13 -39.37
CA LEU A 472 -22.19 -2.91 -39.93
C LEU A 472 -21.73 -4.16 -40.68
N THR A 473 -21.06 -3.98 -41.82
CA THR A 473 -20.43 -5.04 -42.61
C THR A 473 -18.93 -4.87 -42.54
N PHE A 474 -18.21 -5.94 -42.20
CA PHE A 474 -16.75 -5.95 -42.12
C PHE A 474 -16.16 -7.21 -42.76
N LYS A 475 -14.91 -7.10 -43.18
CA LYS A 475 -14.11 -8.20 -43.73
C LYS A 475 -13.19 -8.73 -42.63
N ARG A 476 -13.40 -9.97 -42.18
CA ARG A 476 -12.53 -10.63 -41.19
C ARG A 476 -11.12 -10.80 -41.76
N GLU A 477 -10.10 -10.94 -40.92
CA GLU A 477 -8.71 -11.17 -41.34
C GLU A 477 -8.53 -12.38 -42.30
N GLY A 478 -9.40 -13.39 -42.20
CA GLY A 478 -9.47 -14.53 -43.14
C GLY A 478 -10.10 -14.24 -44.50
N GLY A 479 -10.51 -13.00 -44.78
CA GLY A 479 -11.04 -12.53 -46.06
C GLY A 479 -12.56 -12.65 -46.26
N SER A 480 -13.28 -13.34 -45.37
CA SER A 480 -14.75 -13.45 -45.40
C SER A 480 -15.44 -12.14 -44.99
N LEU A 481 -16.55 -11.82 -45.65
CA LEU A 481 -17.44 -10.72 -45.26
C LEU A 481 -18.46 -11.21 -44.24
N GLU A 482 -18.64 -10.44 -43.16
CA GLU A 482 -19.65 -10.66 -42.13
C GLU A 482 -20.42 -9.37 -41.86
N ALA A 483 -21.71 -9.49 -41.59
CA ALA A 483 -22.57 -8.39 -41.14
C ALA A 483 -23.04 -8.64 -39.71
N LYS A 484 -23.06 -7.58 -38.89
CA LYS A 484 -23.52 -7.62 -37.49
C LYS A 484 -24.53 -6.51 -37.24
N LEU A 485 -25.46 -6.78 -36.33
CA LEU A 485 -26.37 -5.76 -35.81
C LEU A 485 -25.61 -4.86 -34.82
N LEU A 486 -25.94 -3.58 -34.82
CA LEU A 486 -25.47 -2.63 -33.82
C LEU A 486 -26.40 -2.67 -32.60
N ALA A 487 -25.88 -2.35 -31.42
CA ALA A 487 -26.69 -1.96 -30.27
C ALA A 487 -27.38 -0.60 -30.54
N GLU A 488 -28.34 -0.20 -29.69
CA GLU A 488 -29.08 1.07 -29.90
C GLU A 488 -28.16 2.30 -29.94
N LYS A 489 -27.07 2.28 -29.16
CA LYS A 489 -26.02 3.31 -29.14
C LYS A 489 -24.65 2.64 -28.95
N PRO A 490 -23.98 2.22 -30.03
CA PRO A 490 -22.64 1.64 -29.94
C PRO A 490 -21.63 2.73 -29.61
N GLU A 491 -20.69 2.45 -28.71
CA GLU A 491 -19.55 3.33 -28.44
C GLU A 491 -18.58 3.30 -29.62
N VAL A 492 -18.19 4.46 -30.15
CA VAL A 492 -17.17 4.55 -31.22
C VAL A 492 -15.92 5.21 -30.67
N VAL A 493 -14.78 4.54 -30.82
CA VAL A 493 -13.48 5.01 -30.31
C VAL A 493 -12.47 5.10 -31.43
N ILE A 494 -12.07 6.34 -31.74
CA ILE A 494 -11.04 6.66 -32.74
C ILE A 494 -9.95 7.47 -32.05
N ASN A 495 -8.72 6.99 -32.09
CA ASN A 495 -7.62 7.65 -31.40
C ASN A 495 -7.41 9.08 -31.94
N GLY A 496 -7.41 10.07 -31.03
CA GLY A 496 -7.30 11.50 -31.36
C GLY A 496 -8.61 12.21 -31.70
N ILE A 497 -9.77 11.54 -31.65
CA ILE A 497 -11.09 12.16 -31.83
C ILE A 497 -11.90 12.00 -30.54
N GLN A 498 -12.29 13.11 -29.91
CA GLN A 498 -13.27 13.10 -28.82
C GLN A 498 -14.69 13.00 -29.39
N ASP A 499 -15.58 12.32 -28.67
CA ASP A 499 -16.99 12.11 -29.03
C ASP A 499 -17.21 11.57 -30.46
N ALA A 500 -16.35 10.64 -30.88
CA ALA A 500 -16.41 10.02 -32.20
C ALA A 500 -17.76 9.32 -32.44
N THR A 501 -18.27 9.41 -33.67
CA THR A 501 -19.56 8.85 -34.07
C THR A 501 -19.41 7.80 -35.17
N LEU A 502 -20.49 7.08 -35.49
CA LEU A 502 -20.52 6.15 -36.63
C LEU A 502 -20.19 6.85 -37.96
N ASN A 503 -20.40 8.16 -38.08
CA ASN A 503 -20.06 8.95 -39.26
C ASN A 503 -18.56 9.31 -39.39
N ASP A 504 -17.77 9.07 -38.34
CA ASP A 504 -16.31 9.31 -38.33
C ASP A 504 -15.50 8.06 -38.72
N LEU A 505 -16.19 6.92 -38.87
CA LEU A 505 -15.66 5.65 -39.35
C LEU A 505 -15.56 5.64 -40.88
N ILE A 506 -14.50 5.05 -41.41
CA ILE A 506 -14.29 4.88 -42.85
C ILE A 506 -14.72 3.48 -43.27
N THR A 507 -15.66 3.38 -44.20
CA THR A 507 -16.17 2.13 -44.76
C THR A 507 -15.75 2.00 -46.22
N ASP A 508 -14.82 1.08 -46.51
CA ASP A 508 -14.37 0.79 -47.88
C ASP A 508 -13.85 -0.65 -47.96
N ALA A 509 -14.18 -1.36 -49.05
CA ALA A 509 -13.84 -2.77 -49.22
C ALA A 509 -12.32 -3.09 -49.27
N THR A 510 -11.48 -2.06 -49.49
CA THR A 510 -10.03 -2.14 -49.57
C THR A 510 -9.34 -1.34 -48.47
N ASN A 511 -9.83 -0.12 -48.21
CA ASN A 511 -9.16 0.91 -47.39
C ASN A 511 -9.98 1.37 -46.17
N GLY A 512 -10.99 0.60 -45.75
CA GLY A 512 -11.79 0.91 -44.57
C GLY A 512 -10.96 0.90 -43.27
N ASP A 513 -11.56 1.41 -42.20
CA ASP A 513 -10.95 1.34 -40.87
C ASP A 513 -10.81 -0.12 -40.42
N GLN A 514 -9.62 -0.47 -39.95
CA GLN A 514 -9.40 -1.71 -39.21
C GLN A 514 -9.92 -1.51 -37.79
N VAL A 515 -10.86 -2.35 -37.40
CA VAL A 515 -11.60 -2.24 -36.15
C VAL A 515 -11.51 -3.49 -35.30
N GLU A 516 -11.56 -3.27 -34.00
CA GLU A 516 -11.94 -4.27 -33.01
C GLU A 516 -13.39 -3.97 -32.56
N LEU A 517 -14.26 -4.95 -32.75
CA LEU A 517 -15.69 -4.89 -32.45
C LEU A 517 -15.96 -5.68 -31.17
N THR A 518 -16.58 -5.07 -30.17
CA THR A 518 -17.06 -5.77 -28.98
C THR A 518 -18.52 -6.16 -29.17
N LEU A 519 -18.86 -7.43 -28.93
CA LEU A 519 -20.22 -7.96 -29.06
C LEU A 519 -20.78 -8.38 -27.70
N ASN A 520 -22.07 -8.07 -27.49
CA ASN A 520 -22.84 -8.54 -26.34
C ASN A 520 -23.41 -9.96 -26.56
N SER A 521 -24.14 -10.47 -25.58
CA SER A 521 -24.78 -11.79 -25.60
C SER A 521 -25.88 -11.96 -26.66
N GLU A 522 -26.35 -10.90 -27.31
CA GLU A 522 -27.31 -10.95 -28.44
C GLU A 522 -26.61 -10.92 -29.81
N ASP A 523 -25.28 -11.06 -29.86
CA ASP A 523 -24.46 -10.92 -31.08
C ASP A 523 -24.54 -9.51 -31.70
N ARG A 524 -24.88 -8.50 -30.88
CA ARG A 524 -24.90 -7.08 -31.27
C ARG A 524 -23.61 -6.39 -30.86
N VAL A 525 -23.10 -5.55 -31.76
CA VAL A 525 -21.90 -4.74 -31.53
C VAL A 525 -22.22 -3.57 -30.60
N THR A 526 -21.59 -3.54 -29.43
CA THR A 526 -21.70 -2.50 -28.39
C THR A 526 -20.58 -1.47 -28.45
N ARG A 527 -19.42 -1.82 -28.99
CA ARG A 527 -18.26 -0.93 -29.13
C ARG A 527 -17.52 -1.19 -30.44
N ILE A 528 -17.06 -0.13 -31.09
CA ILE A 528 -16.25 -0.14 -32.31
C ILE A 528 -14.99 0.68 -32.02
N GLN A 529 -13.84 0.02 -31.94
CA GLN A 529 -12.56 0.68 -31.72
C GLN A 529 -11.70 0.61 -32.99
N VAL A 530 -11.35 1.77 -33.56
CA VAL A 530 -10.42 1.84 -34.71
C VAL A 530 -9.01 1.56 -34.22
N ILE A 531 -8.47 0.40 -34.61
CA ILE A 531 -7.12 -0.06 -34.27
C ILE A 531 -6.09 0.27 -35.36
N GLY A 532 -6.55 0.56 -36.58
CA GLY A 532 -5.71 1.02 -37.68
C GLY A 532 -6.53 1.66 -38.79
N ARG A 533 -5.95 2.63 -39.51
CA ARG A 533 -6.56 3.30 -40.66
C ARG A 533 -5.59 3.22 -41.82
N GLN A 534 -5.96 2.51 -42.89
CA GLN A 534 -5.12 2.40 -44.08
C GLN A 534 -5.10 3.76 -44.79
N MET A 535 -3.94 4.41 -44.80
CA MET A 535 -3.75 5.76 -45.34
C MET A 535 -2.60 5.77 -46.34
N GLU A 536 -2.85 6.28 -47.54
CA GLU A 536 -1.88 6.28 -48.64
C GLU A 536 -1.23 7.66 -48.79
N PRO A 537 0.11 7.78 -48.70
CA PRO A 537 0.81 9.02 -48.97
C PRO A 537 1.00 9.25 -50.47
N MET A 538 0.86 10.50 -50.92
CA MET A 538 1.04 10.90 -52.31
C MET A 538 1.96 12.12 -52.40
N ASN A 539 3.24 11.89 -52.61
CA ASN A 539 4.27 12.94 -52.52
C ASN A 539 4.56 13.57 -53.89
N GLY A 540 4.79 14.89 -53.91
CA GLY A 540 5.22 15.62 -55.12
C GLY A 540 4.18 15.79 -56.24
N VAL A 541 2.89 15.56 -55.97
CA VAL A 541 1.81 15.66 -56.96
C VAL A 541 1.64 17.07 -57.51
N SER A 542 1.21 17.22 -58.77
CA SER A 542 0.86 18.53 -59.35
C SER A 542 -0.64 18.75 -59.33
N VAL A 543 -1.11 19.88 -58.79
CA VAL A 543 -2.48 20.33 -58.99
C VAL A 543 -2.76 20.59 -60.47
N VAL A 544 -3.94 20.17 -60.93
CA VAL A 544 -4.53 20.52 -62.23
C VAL A 544 -5.65 21.55 -62.04
N SER A 545 -6.51 21.30 -61.05
CA SER A 545 -7.65 22.17 -60.76
C SER A 545 -8.16 21.95 -59.35
N TYR A 546 -8.81 22.97 -58.80
CA TYR A 546 -9.56 22.89 -57.55
C TYR A 546 -10.89 23.62 -57.70
N ASN A 547 -11.98 23.03 -57.19
CA ASN A 547 -13.31 23.61 -57.20
C ASN A 547 -13.75 23.97 -55.78
N SER A 548 -13.74 25.26 -55.45
CA SER A 548 -14.09 25.77 -54.11
C SER A 548 -15.55 25.59 -53.69
N LYS A 549 -16.46 25.25 -54.62
CA LYS A 549 -17.87 24.94 -54.31
C LYS A 549 -18.07 23.48 -53.91
N THR A 550 -17.42 22.55 -54.62
CA THR A 550 -17.53 21.10 -54.35
C THR A 550 -16.40 20.58 -53.46
N LYS A 551 -15.41 21.43 -53.15
CA LYS A 551 -14.16 21.12 -52.43
C LYS A 551 -13.33 20.00 -53.08
N VAL A 552 -13.50 19.79 -54.39
CA VAL A 552 -12.79 18.76 -55.16
C VAL A 552 -11.46 19.30 -55.69
N LEU A 553 -10.38 18.58 -55.37
CA LEU A 553 -9.01 18.77 -55.84
C LEU A 553 -8.66 17.70 -56.87
N THR A 554 -8.17 18.10 -58.04
CA THR A 554 -7.63 17.20 -59.07
C THR A 554 -6.11 17.36 -59.15
N VAL A 555 -5.37 16.25 -59.07
CA VAL A 555 -3.90 16.23 -59.14
C VAL A 555 -3.38 15.20 -60.14
N LEU A 556 -2.14 15.37 -60.59
CA LEU A 556 -1.35 14.39 -61.33
C LEU A 556 -0.21 13.85 -60.46
N ASP A 557 0.02 12.53 -60.54
CA ASP A 557 1.23 11.90 -59.99
C ASP A 557 2.48 12.17 -60.85
N SER A 558 3.61 11.58 -60.46
CA SER A 558 4.87 11.63 -61.22
C SER A 558 4.76 11.04 -62.63
N ASN A 559 3.87 10.05 -62.84
CA ASN A 559 3.59 9.39 -64.11
C ASN A 559 2.54 10.11 -64.97
N LYS A 560 2.07 11.29 -64.54
CA LYS A 560 0.98 12.06 -65.18
C LYS A 560 -0.40 11.36 -65.13
N LYS A 561 -0.60 10.40 -64.23
CA LYS A 561 -1.91 9.80 -63.96
C LYS A 561 -2.76 10.74 -63.09
N PRO A 562 -4.03 11.02 -63.44
CA PRO A 562 -4.89 11.88 -62.66
C PRO A 562 -5.54 11.17 -61.47
N PHE A 563 -5.69 11.90 -60.37
CA PHE A 563 -6.36 11.51 -59.13
C PHE A 563 -7.26 12.64 -58.66
N VAL A 564 -8.36 12.29 -57.96
CA VAL A 564 -9.39 13.24 -57.53
C VAL A 564 -9.67 13.02 -56.05
N PHE A 565 -9.55 14.10 -55.27
CA PHE A 565 -9.72 14.08 -53.81
C PHE A 565 -10.71 15.16 -53.37
N THR A 566 -11.43 14.88 -52.29
CA THR A 566 -12.25 15.85 -51.56
C THR A 566 -11.45 16.41 -50.38
N LEU A 567 -11.54 17.72 -50.18
CA LEU A 567 -11.02 18.41 -49.00
C LEU A 567 -12.20 18.81 -48.10
N ASP A 568 -12.02 18.77 -46.78
CA ASP A 568 -13.01 19.25 -45.82
C ASP A 568 -12.36 19.96 -44.63
N ASP A 569 -13.16 20.48 -43.70
CA ASP A 569 -12.68 21.21 -42.52
C ASP A 569 -11.89 20.31 -41.53
N LYS A 570 -11.92 18.98 -41.71
CA LYS A 570 -11.11 18.00 -40.97
C LYS A 570 -9.83 17.59 -41.72
N THR A 571 -9.59 18.06 -42.96
CA THR A 571 -8.32 17.85 -43.66
C THR A 571 -7.22 18.64 -42.97
N LYS A 572 -6.10 18.00 -42.60
CA LYS A 572 -4.93 18.68 -42.03
C LYS A 572 -4.20 19.48 -43.09
N LEU A 573 -4.00 20.77 -42.84
CA LEU A 573 -3.45 21.71 -43.82
C LEU A 573 -2.06 22.20 -43.38
N ASP A 574 -1.08 22.15 -44.28
CA ASP A 574 0.24 22.75 -44.10
C ASP A 574 0.60 23.59 -45.33
N TYR A 575 0.72 24.89 -45.16
CA TYR A 575 1.21 25.79 -46.19
C TYR A 575 2.03 26.94 -45.59
N ASN A 576 2.89 26.59 -44.63
CA ASN A 576 3.84 27.51 -44.00
C ASN A 576 3.18 28.73 -43.31
N THR A 577 2.10 28.49 -42.57
CA THR A 577 1.39 29.46 -41.73
C THR A 577 1.10 28.88 -40.34
N SER A 578 1.10 29.72 -39.31
CA SER A 578 0.84 29.31 -37.92
C SER A 578 -0.63 29.03 -37.60
N LYS A 579 -1.55 29.46 -38.48
CA LYS A 579 -3.00 29.23 -38.37
C LYS A 579 -3.58 28.86 -39.74
N PRO A 580 -3.34 27.64 -40.23
CA PRO A 580 -3.81 27.23 -41.54
C PRO A 580 -5.33 27.05 -41.55
N THR A 581 -5.97 27.52 -42.61
CA THR A 581 -7.43 27.43 -42.85
C THR A 581 -7.67 26.91 -44.26
N LEU A 582 -8.80 26.23 -44.48
CA LEU A 582 -9.10 25.66 -45.79
C LEU A 582 -9.12 26.77 -46.87
N ALA A 583 -9.87 27.85 -46.65
CA ALA A 583 -9.93 29.00 -47.55
C ALA A 583 -8.56 29.63 -47.88
N GLY A 584 -7.61 29.63 -46.93
CA GLY A 584 -6.24 30.07 -47.20
C GLY A 584 -5.48 29.11 -48.12
N LEU A 585 -5.60 27.79 -47.91
CA LEU A 585 -5.05 26.79 -48.83
C LEU A 585 -5.68 26.90 -50.23
N GLU A 586 -7.01 27.10 -50.33
CA GLU A 586 -7.73 27.18 -51.61
C GLU A 586 -7.11 28.22 -52.57
N SER A 587 -6.63 29.35 -52.04
CA SER A 587 -5.95 30.40 -52.83
C SER A 587 -4.62 29.97 -53.46
N LEU A 588 -4.03 28.88 -52.96
CA LEU A 588 -2.72 28.36 -53.37
C LEU A 588 -2.82 27.20 -54.37
N LEU A 589 -3.99 26.54 -54.47
CA LEU A 589 -4.29 25.36 -55.32
C LEU A 589 -4.47 25.72 -56.80
N ASN A 590 -3.54 26.50 -57.35
CA ASN A 590 -3.48 26.87 -58.76
C ASN A 590 -2.81 25.74 -59.58
N ASP A 591 -3.01 25.74 -60.90
CA ASP A 591 -2.39 24.76 -61.81
C ASP A 591 -0.87 24.68 -61.63
N GLY A 592 -0.32 23.47 -61.75
CA GLY A 592 1.10 23.16 -61.56
C GLY A 592 1.57 23.04 -60.10
N ARG A 593 0.85 23.62 -59.12
CA ARG A 593 1.21 23.65 -57.68
C ARG A 593 1.62 22.27 -57.17
N LYS A 594 2.75 22.18 -56.48
CA LYS A 594 3.28 20.96 -55.88
C LYS A 594 2.81 20.76 -54.45
N LEU A 595 2.25 19.57 -54.20
CA LEU A 595 1.71 19.15 -52.92
C LEU A 595 2.25 17.78 -52.50
N ASP A 596 2.34 17.55 -51.19
CA ASP A 596 2.26 16.22 -50.60
C ASP A 596 0.85 16.04 -50.04
N LEU A 597 0.27 14.87 -50.25
CA LEU A 597 -1.04 14.48 -49.77
C LEU A 597 -0.93 13.25 -48.87
N THR A 598 -1.91 13.06 -48.00
CA THR A 598 -2.23 11.72 -47.48
C THR A 598 -3.73 11.53 -47.57
N TYR A 599 -4.18 10.41 -48.13
CA TYR A 599 -5.59 10.19 -48.45
C TYR A 599 -6.08 8.81 -48.02
N VAL A 600 -7.40 8.65 -48.00
CA VAL A 600 -8.10 7.36 -47.90
C VAL A 600 -9.24 7.38 -48.92
N GLY A 601 -9.24 6.44 -49.86
CA GLY A 601 -10.17 6.44 -50.99
C GLY A 601 -10.09 7.77 -51.77
N THR A 602 -11.19 8.52 -51.80
CA THR A 602 -11.30 9.83 -52.46
C THR A 602 -11.26 11.02 -51.50
N ARG A 603 -10.85 10.84 -50.24
CA ARG A 603 -10.79 11.90 -49.21
C ARG A 603 -9.36 12.20 -48.80
N ALA A 604 -8.95 13.47 -48.84
CA ALA A 604 -7.66 13.90 -48.33
C ALA A 604 -7.69 14.06 -46.80
N LEU A 605 -6.88 13.28 -46.09
CA LEU A 605 -6.62 13.46 -44.67
C LEU A 605 -5.66 14.61 -44.41
N SER A 606 -4.68 14.82 -45.29
CA SER A 606 -3.74 15.93 -45.22
C SER A 606 -3.40 16.50 -46.60
N VAL A 607 -3.11 17.80 -46.62
CA VAL A 607 -2.57 18.52 -47.78
C VAL A 607 -1.44 19.43 -47.31
N LYS A 608 -0.26 19.24 -47.88
CA LYS A 608 0.94 20.05 -47.62
C LYS A 608 1.43 20.71 -48.90
N VAL A 609 1.62 22.02 -48.89
CA VAL A 609 2.27 22.74 -49.99
C VAL A 609 3.80 22.64 -49.85
N ILE A 610 4.46 22.17 -50.92
CA ILE A 610 5.91 21.92 -50.89
C ILE A 610 6.68 23.23 -51.10
N TYR A 611 7.16 23.87 -50.03
CA TYR A 611 8.00 25.08 -50.11
C TYR A 611 9.50 24.81 -50.09
N LYS A 612 9.92 23.62 -49.65
CA LYS A 612 11.32 23.20 -49.62
C LYS A 612 11.45 21.71 -49.88
N TYR A 613 12.58 21.30 -50.45
CA TYR A 613 13.00 19.90 -50.57
C TYR A 613 14.24 19.66 -49.72
N GLU A 614 14.36 18.46 -49.16
CA GLU A 614 15.53 18.02 -48.39
C GLU A 614 16.12 16.77 -49.07
N GLY A 615 17.44 16.69 -49.20
CA GLY A 615 18.09 15.58 -49.90
C GLY A 615 19.57 15.82 -50.15
N THR A 616 20.22 14.93 -50.91
CA THR A 616 21.64 15.08 -51.27
C THR A 616 21.81 15.67 -52.66
N ILE A 617 22.76 16.59 -52.86
CA ILE A 617 23.03 17.17 -54.18
C ILE A 617 23.49 16.08 -55.14
N SER A 618 22.79 15.91 -56.26
CA SER A 618 23.16 15.00 -57.35
C SER A 618 23.82 15.72 -58.53
N SER A 619 23.50 16.99 -58.78
CA SER A 619 24.22 17.83 -59.76
C SER A 619 24.03 19.33 -59.49
N ILE A 620 25.06 20.13 -59.78
CA ILE A 620 24.98 21.60 -59.85
C ILE A 620 25.38 22.00 -61.27
N ASP A 621 24.41 22.44 -62.07
CA ASP A 621 24.64 22.97 -63.42
C ASP A 621 24.65 24.50 -63.36
N THR A 622 25.84 25.08 -63.42
CA THR A 622 26.04 26.53 -63.42
C THR A 622 25.79 27.19 -64.78
N SER A 623 25.81 26.42 -65.87
CA SER A 623 25.59 26.93 -67.23
C SER A 623 24.10 26.94 -67.59
N GLY A 624 23.40 25.83 -67.34
CA GLY A 624 21.94 25.72 -67.47
C GLY A 624 21.16 26.23 -66.26
N LYS A 625 21.85 26.75 -65.23
CA LYS A 625 21.31 27.28 -63.97
C LYS A 625 20.30 26.35 -63.30
N LYS A 626 20.71 25.13 -62.98
CA LYS A 626 19.87 24.12 -62.30
C LYS A 626 20.61 23.49 -61.13
N ILE A 627 19.85 23.13 -60.10
CA ILE A 627 20.32 22.26 -59.01
C ILE A 627 19.44 21.02 -59.03
N SER A 628 20.07 19.86 -58.98
CA SER A 628 19.40 18.58 -58.80
C SER A 628 19.79 17.99 -57.46
N LEU A 629 18.80 17.44 -56.75
CA LEU A 629 18.99 16.71 -55.50
C LEU A 629 18.23 15.38 -55.54
N LEU A 630 18.76 14.38 -54.83
CA LEU A 630 18.09 13.14 -54.53
C LEU A 630 17.32 13.31 -53.20
N SER A 631 15.99 13.39 -53.29
CA SER A 631 15.09 13.50 -52.14
C SER A 631 14.33 12.18 -51.99
N GLY A 632 14.66 11.40 -50.96
CA GLY A 632 14.28 10.00 -50.89
C GLY A 632 14.78 9.23 -52.11
N ASN A 633 13.87 8.57 -52.84
CA ASN A 633 14.18 7.86 -54.08
C ASN A 633 13.93 8.69 -55.36
N GLN A 634 13.65 9.99 -55.26
CA GLN A 634 13.32 10.83 -56.41
C GLN A 634 14.42 11.87 -56.68
N THR A 635 14.82 12.02 -57.94
CA THR A 635 15.67 13.15 -58.37
C THR A 635 14.79 14.35 -58.67
N ILE A 636 14.94 15.40 -57.87
CA ILE A 636 14.26 16.68 -58.04
C ILE A 636 15.23 17.66 -58.69
N THR A 637 14.89 18.23 -59.85
CA THR A 637 15.68 19.25 -60.54
C THR A 637 14.92 20.56 -60.59
N VAL A 638 15.51 21.63 -60.04
CA VAL A 638 14.90 22.97 -59.96
C VAL A 638 15.84 24.00 -60.58
N PRO A 639 15.35 24.92 -61.43
CA PRO A 639 16.18 25.99 -61.98
C PRO A 639 16.41 27.11 -60.96
N TYR A 640 17.34 28.02 -61.26
CA TYR A 640 17.48 29.30 -60.56
C TYR A 640 17.71 30.43 -61.57
N SER A 641 17.06 31.58 -61.36
CA SER A 641 17.16 32.73 -62.25
C SER A 641 18.37 33.61 -61.90
N THR A 642 18.47 33.96 -60.61
CA THR A 642 19.63 34.57 -59.94
C THR A 642 20.36 33.53 -59.09
N VAL A 643 21.63 33.79 -58.73
CA VAL A 643 22.37 32.90 -57.80
C VAL A 643 21.60 32.81 -56.47
N PRO A 644 21.25 31.60 -55.99
CA PRO A 644 20.50 31.44 -54.75
C PRO A 644 21.37 31.77 -53.53
N THR A 645 20.74 32.17 -52.43
CA THR A 645 21.44 32.37 -51.15
C THR A 645 21.97 31.03 -50.64
N ILE A 646 23.26 30.95 -50.33
CA ILE A 646 23.90 29.75 -49.77
C ILE A 646 24.16 29.96 -48.28
N GLU A 647 23.70 29.04 -47.44
CA GLU A 647 23.94 29.07 -46.00
C GLU A 647 24.72 27.82 -45.58
N ILE A 648 25.84 28.02 -44.88
CA ILE A 648 26.71 26.97 -44.34
C ILE A 648 27.08 27.36 -42.91
N TYR A 649 27.03 26.40 -41.98
CA TYR A 649 27.38 26.67 -40.59
C TYR A 649 28.82 27.19 -40.47
N ASN A 650 28.99 28.23 -39.64
CA ASN A 650 30.28 28.89 -39.39
C ASN A 650 31.02 29.42 -40.64
N LYS A 651 30.31 29.70 -41.75
CA LYS A 651 30.91 30.29 -42.97
C LYS A 651 30.10 31.48 -43.47
N SER A 652 30.63 32.68 -43.22
CA SER A 652 30.12 33.93 -43.80
C SER A 652 30.43 34.02 -45.30
N GLY A 653 29.47 34.47 -46.11
CA GLY A 653 29.68 34.70 -47.54
C GLY A 653 29.79 33.42 -48.38
N ALA A 654 29.11 32.34 -47.98
CA ALA A 654 29.09 31.09 -48.72
C ALA A 654 28.52 31.24 -50.15
N SER A 655 28.98 30.37 -51.05
CA SER A 655 28.79 30.46 -52.50
C SER A 655 28.48 29.08 -53.11
N LEU A 656 28.01 29.05 -54.36
CA LEU A 656 27.68 27.78 -55.05
C LEU A 656 28.90 26.83 -55.18
N SER A 657 30.13 27.37 -55.23
CA SER A 657 31.37 26.58 -55.27
C SER A 657 31.73 25.91 -53.95
N ASP A 658 31.06 26.27 -52.85
CA ASP A 658 31.27 25.64 -51.54
C ASP A 658 30.44 24.37 -51.35
N LEU A 659 29.46 24.14 -52.23
CA LEU A 659 28.62 22.95 -52.27
C LEU A 659 29.21 21.88 -53.20
N LYS A 660 29.07 20.62 -52.81
CA LYS A 660 29.61 19.45 -53.51
C LYS A 660 28.51 18.45 -53.83
N ILE A 661 28.75 17.62 -54.85
CA ILE A 661 27.91 16.45 -55.12
C ILE A 661 28.03 15.50 -53.92
N GLY A 662 26.89 15.03 -53.41
CA GLY A 662 26.77 14.24 -52.19
C GLY A 662 26.40 15.04 -50.93
N ASP A 663 26.54 16.37 -50.93
CA ASP A 663 26.20 17.21 -49.77
C ASP A 663 24.70 17.10 -49.43
N SER A 664 24.37 16.88 -48.15
CA SER A 664 23.00 16.96 -47.66
C SER A 664 22.58 18.42 -47.55
N VAL A 665 21.49 18.80 -48.22
CA VAL A 665 21.01 20.18 -48.28
C VAL A 665 19.50 20.28 -48.09
N THR A 666 19.08 21.46 -47.65
CA THR A 666 17.69 21.89 -47.69
C THR A 666 17.55 23.02 -48.71
N VAL A 667 16.78 22.77 -49.77
CA VAL A 667 16.57 23.66 -50.91
C VAL A 667 15.20 24.33 -50.75
N THR A 668 15.19 25.62 -50.45
CA THR A 668 13.96 26.44 -50.35
C THR A 668 13.62 27.03 -51.70
N LEU A 669 12.35 26.94 -52.09
CA LEU A 669 11.82 27.41 -53.37
C LEU A 669 11.24 28.82 -53.23
N GLY A 670 11.13 29.53 -54.36
CA GLY A 670 10.27 30.71 -54.46
C GLY A 670 8.79 30.38 -54.20
N SER A 671 7.96 31.38 -53.92
CA SER A 671 6.53 31.20 -53.57
C SER A 671 5.70 30.46 -54.63
N ASN A 672 6.13 30.49 -55.90
CA ASN A 672 5.51 29.79 -57.02
C ASN A 672 6.13 28.41 -57.31
N GLN A 673 7.10 27.96 -56.50
CA GLN A 673 7.82 26.68 -56.61
C GLN A 673 8.62 26.49 -57.91
N ASP A 674 8.84 27.59 -58.62
CA ASP A 674 9.40 27.66 -59.97
C ASP A 674 10.92 27.84 -60.02
N TYR A 675 11.54 28.34 -58.94
CA TYR A 675 12.99 28.48 -58.82
C TYR A 675 13.53 28.24 -57.41
N VAL A 676 14.83 27.92 -57.29
CA VAL A 676 15.55 27.84 -56.01
C VAL A 676 15.84 29.25 -55.46
N GLN A 677 15.32 29.55 -54.28
CA GLN A 677 15.59 30.80 -53.57
C GLN A 677 16.84 30.67 -52.66
N LYS A 678 16.94 29.57 -51.92
CA LYS A 678 17.98 29.36 -50.90
C LYS A 678 18.43 27.90 -50.86
N VAL A 679 19.71 27.66 -50.64
CA VAL A 679 20.29 26.34 -50.37
C VAL A 679 21.02 26.38 -49.04
N ALA A 680 20.54 25.64 -48.07
CA ALA A 680 21.12 25.52 -46.74
C ALA A 680 21.82 24.16 -46.60
N LEU A 681 23.11 24.14 -46.31
CA LEU A 681 23.87 22.91 -46.09
C LEU A 681 23.51 22.31 -44.72
N ASN A 682 23.17 21.02 -44.70
CA ASN A 682 22.86 20.31 -43.47
C ASN A 682 24.17 19.79 -42.85
N THR A 683 24.64 20.41 -41.77
CA THR A 683 25.92 20.06 -41.13
C THR A 683 25.72 19.64 -39.67
N VAL A 684 26.40 18.58 -39.24
CA VAL A 684 26.47 18.19 -37.82
C VAL A 684 27.75 18.73 -37.20
N ALA A 685 27.65 19.39 -36.05
CA ALA A 685 28.79 19.80 -35.23
C ALA A 685 28.53 19.46 -33.75
N GLN A 686 29.58 19.04 -33.04
CA GLN A 686 29.51 18.71 -31.62
C GLN A 686 29.95 19.90 -30.77
N PHE A 687 29.30 20.11 -29.61
CA PHE A 687 29.68 21.13 -28.65
C PHE A 687 29.45 20.68 -27.21
N GLU A 688 30.15 21.30 -26.26
CA GLU A 688 29.81 21.20 -24.83
C GLU A 688 28.88 22.36 -24.42
N VAL A 689 27.80 22.06 -23.70
CA VAL A 689 26.84 23.06 -23.20
C VAL A 689 27.46 23.88 -22.07
N VAL A 690 27.46 25.21 -22.23
CA VAL A 690 27.99 26.18 -21.24
C VAL A 690 26.87 26.80 -20.42
N SER A 691 25.75 27.16 -21.05
CA SER A 691 24.55 27.64 -20.36
C SER A 691 23.30 27.51 -21.23
N VAL A 692 22.13 27.40 -20.60
CA VAL A 692 20.81 27.44 -21.24
C VAL A 692 20.01 28.59 -20.66
N GLU A 693 19.39 29.39 -21.52
CA GLU A 693 18.51 30.49 -21.15
C GLU A 693 17.02 30.12 -21.32
N THR A 694 16.16 30.80 -20.58
CA THR A 694 14.70 30.55 -20.55
C THR A 694 13.98 30.81 -21.87
N ASN A 695 14.61 31.53 -22.80
CA ASN A 695 14.13 31.78 -24.16
C ASN A 695 14.58 30.71 -25.18
N GLY A 696 15.20 29.61 -24.73
CA GLY A 696 15.73 28.57 -25.61
C GLY A 696 17.06 28.92 -26.27
N ARG A 697 17.75 29.99 -25.86
CA ARG A 697 19.13 30.26 -26.28
C ARG A 697 20.09 29.36 -25.51
N VAL A 698 20.95 28.64 -26.24
CA VAL A 698 21.99 27.80 -25.68
C VAL A 698 23.35 28.42 -26.02
N ARG A 699 24.20 28.56 -25.00
CA ARG A 699 25.60 28.93 -25.14
C ARG A 699 26.43 27.66 -25.05
N VAL A 700 27.34 27.48 -26.00
CA VAL A 700 28.11 26.23 -26.19
C VAL A 700 29.57 26.53 -26.48
N LYS A 701 30.47 25.55 -26.30
CA LYS A 701 31.88 25.67 -26.69
C LYS A 701 32.37 24.49 -27.51
N SER A 702 33.31 24.75 -28.42
CA SER A 702 34.11 23.77 -29.17
C SER A 702 35.51 24.35 -29.36
N ASP A 703 36.57 23.56 -29.19
CA ASP A 703 37.98 23.96 -29.37
C ASP A 703 38.34 25.32 -28.75
N SER A 704 37.90 25.56 -27.52
CA SER A 704 38.05 26.81 -26.75
C SER A 704 37.27 28.04 -27.27
N LEU A 705 36.57 27.93 -28.40
CA LEU A 705 35.67 28.97 -28.93
C LEU A 705 34.26 28.80 -28.36
N THR A 706 33.64 29.91 -27.93
CA THR A 706 32.26 29.92 -27.42
C THR A 706 31.30 30.47 -28.48
N SER A 707 30.23 29.72 -28.75
CA SER A 707 29.14 30.08 -29.68
C SER A 707 27.80 30.15 -28.95
N GLN A 708 26.78 30.73 -29.60
CA GLN A 708 25.42 30.77 -29.08
C GLN A 708 24.39 30.73 -30.21
N PHE A 709 23.30 30.01 -30.00
CA PHE A 709 22.19 29.89 -30.96
C PHE A 709 20.89 29.54 -30.21
N TYR A 710 19.74 29.74 -30.87
CA TYR A 710 18.45 29.31 -30.35
C TYR A 710 18.13 27.89 -30.79
N VAL A 711 17.55 27.08 -29.89
CA VAL A 711 17.13 25.70 -30.16
C VAL A 711 15.60 25.52 -30.01
N ASP A 712 14.86 26.62 -29.87
CA ASP A 712 13.40 26.65 -29.70
C ASP A 712 12.63 26.03 -30.87
N GLN A 713 13.20 26.07 -32.09
CA GLN A 713 12.65 25.43 -33.29
C GLN A 713 13.32 24.10 -33.67
N ALA A 714 14.30 23.65 -32.88
CA ALA A 714 14.98 22.38 -33.13
C ALA A 714 14.18 21.20 -32.56
N VAL A 715 14.39 20.00 -33.09
CA VAL A 715 14.01 18.76 -32.40
C VAL A 715 15.09 18.42 -31.39
N LEU A 716 14.77 18.43 -30.08
CA LEU A 716 15.71 18.04 -29.04
C LEU A 716 15.46 16.61 -28.55
N THR A 717 16.54 15.83 -28.45
CA THR A 717 16.51 14.45 -27.97
C THR A 717 17.61 14.18 -26.94
N GLY A 718 17.26 13.45 -25.89
CA GLY A 718 18.18 12.98 -24.84
C GLY A 718 18.94 11.73 -25.26
N GLU A 719 19.84 11.25 -24.39
CA GLU A 719 20.84 10.21 -24.66
C GLU A 719 20.30 8.87 -25.23
N SER A 720 19.02 8.55 -25.04
CA SER A 720 18.37 7.35 -25.58
C SER A 720 17.38 7.65 -26.72
N GLY A 721 17.45 8.83 -27.32
CA GLY A 721 16.57 9.29 -28.42
C GLY A 721 15.20 9.79 -27.97
N GLN A 722 14.95 9.87 -26.66
CA GLN A 722 13.70 10.40 -26.10
C GLN A 722 13.62 11.91 -26.29
N THR A 723 12.44 12.45 -26.64
CA THR A 723 12.24 13.90 -26.77
C THR A 723 12.47 14.63 -25.45
N ILE A 724 13.19 15.74 -25.49
CA ILE A 724 13.45 16.61 -24.33
C ILE A 724 13.13 18.08 -24.66
N THR A 725 13.13 18.92 -23.63
CA THR A 725 13.00 20.39 -23.72
C THR A 725 14.37 21.07 -23.60
N ALA A 726 14.49 22.32 -24.05
CA ALA A 726 15.74 23.08 -23.94
C ALA A 726 16.26 23.15 -22.49
N SER A 727 15.35 23.34 -21.53
CA SER A 727 15.63 23.33 -20.08
C SER A 727 16.20 22.02 -19.52
N GLN A 728 16.15 20.91 -20.27
CA GLN A 728 16.73 19.63 -19.88
C GLN A 728 18.14 19.41 -20.44
N LEU A 729 18.69 20.35 -21.22
CA LEU A 729 20.11 20.34 -21.60
C LEU A 729 20.94 20.82 -20.40
N THR A 730 21.70 19.93 -19.77
CA THR A 730 22.55 20.28 -18.61
C THR A 730 23.92 20.80 -19.04
N VAL A 731 24.45 21.76 -18.27
CA VAL A 731 25.80 22.31 -18.44
C VAL A 731 26.85 21.20 -18.31
N GLY A 732 27.83 21.17 -19.21
CA GLY A 732 28.85 20.12 -19.29
C GLY A 732 28.45 18.90 -20.13
N ASN A 733 27.22 18.81 -20.63
CA ASN A 733 26.85 17.78 -21.60
C ASN A 733 27.47 18.07 -22.97
N LEU A 734 27.89 17.01 -23.66
CA LEU A 734 28.17 17.07 -25.08
C LEU A 734 26.86 16.91 -25.85
N ILE A 735 26.69 17.72 -26.90
CA ILE A 735 25.53 17.70 -27.79
C ILE A 735 25.99 17.69 -29.24
N ASN A 736 25.38 16.85 -30.07
CA ASN A 736 25.49 16.91 -31.52
C ASN A 736 24.36 17.80 -32.05
N VAL A 737 24.71 18.93 -32.64
CA VAL A 737 23.76 19.88 -33.24
C VAL A 737 23.81 19.73 -34.75
N THR A 738 22.66 19.39 -35.33
CA THR A 738 22.45 19.40 -36.77
C THR A 738 21.90 20.77 -37.17
N PHE A 739 22.63 21.52 -37.97
CA PHE A 739 22.20 22.80 -38.53
C PHE A 739 21.55 22.60 -39.90
N GLU A 740 20.47 23.32 -40.17
CA GLU A 740 20.00 23.63 -41.52
C GLU A 740 20.61 24.98 -41.91
N GLY A 741 21.73 24.95 -42.63
CA GLY A 741 22.52 26.13 -42.96
C GLY A 741 23.16 26.73 -41.70
N THR A 742 22.60 27.82 -41.20
CA THR A 742 23.05 28.49 -39.95
C THR A 742 22.13 28.25 -38.75
N THR A 743 20.97 27.60 -38.94
CA THR A 743 19.93 27.46 -37.90
C THR A 743 19.92 26.04 -37.32
N PRO A 744 19.94 25.84 -35.99
CA PRO A 744 19.77 24.51 -35.40
C PRO A 744 18.43 23.86 -35.80
N LYS A 745 18.51 22.64 -36.34
CA LYS A 745 17.37 21.82 -36.76
C LYS A 745 17.12 20.65 -35.80
N ALA A 746 18.19 20.06 -35.27
CA ALA A 746 18.11 19.02 -34.25
C ALA A 746 19.27 19.12 -33.26
N VAL A 747 19.04 18.72 -32.02
CA VAL A 747 20.04 18.65 -30.94
C VAL A 747 19.90 17.32 -30.23
N GLN A 748 20.93 16.48 -30.31
CA GLN A 748 20.99 15.17 -29.67
C GLN A 748 22.02 15.22 -28.53
N VAL A 749 21.62 14.86 -27.31
CA VAL A 749 22.58 14.68 -26.20
C VAL A 749 23.43 13.44 -26.47
N VAL A 750 24.74 13.59 -26.39
CA VAL A 750 25.75 12.55 -26.64
C VAL A 750 25.83 11.64 -25.42
N LYS A 751 25.63 10.32 -25.59
CA LYS A 751 25.63 9.36 -24.49
C LYS A 751 27.06 9.20 -23.97
N ARG A 752 27.31 9.57 -22.71
CA ARG A 752 28.63 9.41 -22.07
C ARG A 752 28.65 8.16 -21.20
N THR A 753 29.31 7.11 -21.67
CA THR A 753 29.50 5.87 -20.91
C THR A 753 30.84 5.91 -20.16
N LEU A 754 30.80 5.94 -18.83
CA LEU A 754 31.95 5.69 -17.97
C LEU A 754 32.12 4.18 -17.79
N ALA A 755 33.24 3.64 -18.27
CA ALA A 755 33.51 2.19 -18.25
C ALA A 755 35.00 1.89 -18.30
N GLU A 756 35.38 0.70 -17.83
CA GLU A 756 36.73 0.16 -17.97
C GLU A 756 36.90 -0.37 -19.40
N VAL A 757 37.88 0.15 -20.16
CA VAL A 757 38.21 -0.40 -21.49
C VAL A 757 38.94 -1.72 -21.31
N THR A 758 38.25 -2.84 -21.62
CA THR A 758 38.81 -4.19 -21.46
C THR A 758 39.53 -4.72 -22.70
N SER A 759 39.15 -4.25 -23.90
CA SER A 759 39.89 -4.53 -25.13
C SER A 759 39.63 -3.46 -26.19
N VAL A 760 40.58 -3.30 -27.10
CA VAL A 760 40.46 -2.46 -28.30
C VAL A 760 40.90 -3.30 -29.50
N ASP A 761 40.08 -3.34 -30.54
CA ASP A 761 40.44 -3.87 -31.85
C ASP A 761 40.32 -2.79 -32.94
N ALA A 762 40.66 -3.12 -34.19
CA ALA A 762 40.67 -2.15 -35.29
C ALA A 762 39.28 -1.63 -35.71
N SER A 763 38.21 -2.21 -35.17
CA SER A 763 36.80 -1.95 -35.51
C SER A 763 35.90 -1.72 -34.30
N SER A 764 36.31 -2.13 -33.09
CA SER A 764 35.50 -2.02 -31.87
C SER A 764 36.31 -1.77 -30.59
N VAL A 765 35.65 -1.20 -29.57
CA VAL A 765 36.13 -1.11 -28.19
C VAL A 765 35.19 -1.91 -27.31
N THR A 766 35.70 -2.87 -26.54
CA THR A 766 34.90 -3.58 -25.54
C THR A 766 35.10 -2.94 -24.17
N LEU A 767 33.97 -2.48 -23.63
CA LEU A 767 33.84 -1.80 -22.35
C LEU A 767 33.28 -2.77 -21.31
N LYS A 768 33.77 -2.66 -20.08
CA LYS A 768 33.16 -3.25 -18.89
C LYS A 768 32.54 -2.14 -18.06
N LEU A 769 31.21 -2.17 -18.00
CA LEU A 769 30.39 -1.22 -17.28
C LEU A 769 30.52 -1.47 -15.76
N PHE A 770 30.29 -0.43 -14.95
CA PHE A 770 30.36 -0.52 -13.48
C PHE A 770 29.34 -1.49 -12.86
N ASN A 771 28.30 -1.90 -13.59
CA ASN A 771 27.35 -2.93 -13.18
C ASN A 771 27.83 -4.37 -13.50
N GLY A 772 29.06 -4.54 -14.01
CA GLY A 772 29.67 -5.82 -14.35
C GLY A 772 29.30 -6.37 -15.74
N GLN A 773 28.45 -5.70 -16.51
CA GLN A 773 28.14 -6.06 -17.91
C GLN A 773 29.27 -5.64 -18.85
N SER A 774 29.42 -6.35 -19.97
CA SER A 774 30.31 -5.94 -21.07
C SER A 774 29.50 -5.43 -22.26
N GLU A 775 29.90 -4.30 -22.83
CA GLU A 775 29.31 -3.65 -24.01
C GLU A 775 30.40 -3.45 -25.07
N THR A 776 30.20 -3.95 -26.29
CA THR A 776 31.14 -3.78 -27.41
C THR A 776 30.62 -2.69 -28.34
N VAL A 777 31.43 -1.65 -28.58
CA VAL A 777 31.02 -0.45 -29.32
C VAL A 777 31.91 -0.27 -30.55
N PRO A 778 31.35 -0.10 -31.77
CA PRO A 778 32.15 0.09 -32.98
C PRO A 778 32.89 1.43 -32.99
N VAL A 779 34.13 1.42 -33.50
CA VAL A 779 35.06 2.57 -33.56
C VAL A 779 34.65 3.61 -34.64
N SER A 780 33.63 3.33 -35.45
CA SER A 780 33.12 4.22 -36.50
C SER A 780 32.36 5.44 -35.95
N GLY A 781 33.08 6.36 -35.31
CA GLY A 781 32.56 7.64 -34.80
C GLY A 781 33.20 8.12 -33.49
N ALA A 782 33.85 7.23 -32.72
CA ALA A 782 34.35 7.55 -31.38
C ALA A 782 35.70 8.27 -31.41
N SER A 783 35.87 9.29 -30.57
CA SER A 783 37.15 9.94 -30.28
C SER A 783 37.57 9.70 -28.83
N VAL A 784 38.74 9.08 -28.64
CA VAL A 784 39.25 8.67 -27.32
C VAL A 784 40.31 9.66 -26.86
N ASN A 785 39.97 10.52 -25.89
CA ASN A 785 40.92 11.43 -25.25
C ASN A 785 41.43 10.85 -23.93
N GLY A 786 42.74 10.60 -23.86
CA GLY A 786 43.38 9.91 -22.74
C GLY A 786 43.82 10.83 -21.60
N TYR A 787 43.20 10.66 -20.43
CA TYR A 787 43.76 10.92 -19.10
C TYR A 787 43.32 9.77 -18.17
N GLU A 788 43.88 9.67 -16.95
CA GLU A 788 43.88 8.47 -16.08
C GLU A 788 42.50 7.94 -15.58
N GLN A 789 41.38 8.47 -16.09
CA GLN A 789 40.08 7.80 -16.09
C GLN A 789 39.46 7.92 -17.48
N ALA A 790 39.24 6.78 -18.16
CA ALA A 790 38.74 6.77 -19.53
C ALA A 790 37.27 7.20 -19.60
N VAL A 791 37.03 8.39 -20.15
CA VAL A 791 35.71 8.82 -20.61
C VAL A 791 35.61 8.46 -22.09
N LEU A 792 34.77 7.48 -22.44
CA LEU A 792 34.41 7.27 -23.84
C LEU A 792 33.30 8.27 -24.22
N VAL A 793 33.51 8.99 -25.33
CA VAL A 793 32.50 9.84 -25.96
C VAL A 793 31.99 9.11 -27.19
N LEU A 794 30.67 8.89 -27.25
CA LEU A 794 29.96 8.12 -28.28
C LEU A 794 28.85 8.96 -28.95
#